data_AF-A0A847IND8-F1
#
_entry.id   AF-A0A847IND8-F1
#
_cell.length_a   1.000
_cell.length_b   1.000
_cell.length_c   1.000
_cell.angle_alpha   90.00
_cell.angle_beta   90.00
_cell.angle_gamma   90.00
#
_symmetry.space_group_name_H-M   'P 1'
#
loop_
_entity.id
_entity.type
_entity.pdbx_description
1 polymer ?
#
loop_
_entity_poly.entity_id
_entity_poly.type
_entity_poly.pdbx_seq_one_letter_code
_entity_poly.pdbx_strand_id
1 'polypeptide(L)'
;MLAQKLRSDGTSLPQAEYALDGMVQYVTRPGVDEKVRTELARSYVKALDKTEDPIIKAFFIRQLQLLGSPESLNALAPYMFSDELGGAAIGAVTAIGGETALQLLLGAPLRAETITGLGKLGSPLAEKMLMSLAQTGNEQQRPLAFQALSQCGTMAAFDVMANAPAFDFLTFLQRVAPSDPGKATKALKSLIKSGNDSQTRCFALSLLIGLHQEEAMRTVLKALNDTDGSYRRTALEGTRAFISPVVNSAVMKKMKRLSAPALADVLDWLGEQSNPALIPYIADPWLNHEDLQVAEASARAILNTGTDQGTALLAGLLTNTDPLRTDLALKCLLASKGNVIQAVIDIYPQTSVPGRSAALALLGARKSRANEPLVLEALEDPSPEVRLAAASALSGVARPDNRDTYFRLLEAAAPELIEPLQQAVMASLYGLDPEAQFDILSSRMQQAGPLQRSLYYAPLAATGTKRAVDLLSELYLEEGNAEAYIALINGWSPAGAQKVIYLRKGLDHFTEPEQTGALLAQMRNTGAFQAMVASAPYLDSAHPEVSLAAAMNIYRLAVNNPDFYGPLVKEWMEKVVKIMEQAGYPDSIYDIQNVKKYLAGIPEEKGFERIFNEKDLDGWQGLVGNPISRSKMKPQELAKAQKEADKVAFSQWVVEDGKLLFLGKGDNLCTTKDYGDFEMYVDWLLYPEGPEADAGIYLRGSPQVQIWDTARVHVGAQVGSGGLYNNAKNPSAPLLVADNRLGEWNSFFIRMQGERVTVYLNGELVVDNVVMENYWDRSQPIFPYGAIELQAHGSKVAYRDIYVRELQRPEPYKLSPEEEADGFTVLFDGTTLHQWTGNKTDYLTRDGVLEVRPTGQGFGDLYTVKEYSDFIFRFEFKLTPGANNGVGIRTPGTG
;
A
#
# COMPACT_ATOMS: atom_id res chain seq x y z
N MET A 1 27.94 -5.05 -27.90
CA MET A 1 28.05 -3.87 -27.01
C MET A 1 27.50 -4.16 -25.62
N LEU A 2 26.22 -4.51 -25.43
CA LEU A 2 25.66 -4.85 -24.10
C LEU A 2 26.41 -6.01 -23.41
N ALA A 3 26.72 -7.08 -24.16
CA ALA A 3 27.51 -8.21 -23.66
C ALA A 3 28.87 -7.81 -23.05
N GLN A 4 29.53 -6.77 -23.57
CA GLN A 4 30.83 -6.30 -23.07
C GLN A 4 30.74 -5.52 -21.76
N LYS A 5 29.52 -5.18 -21.32
CA LYS A 5 29.26 -4.48 -20.05
C LYS A 5 28.97 -5.44 -18.89
N LEU A 6 28.89 -6.75 -19.14
CA LEU A 6 28.72 -7.76 -18.10
C LEU A 6 30.01 -7.94 -17.29
N ARG A 7 29.89 -8.17 -15.99
CA ARG A 7 30.99 -8.36 -15.02
C ARG A 7 30.61 -9.50 -14.07
N SER A 8 31.58 -10.30 -13.64
CA SER A 8 31.38 -11.51 -12.82
C SER A 8 31.50 -11.29 -11.30
N ASP A 9 31.86 -10.08 -10.86
CA ASP A 9 32.08 -9.69 -9.46
C ASP A 9 30.82 -9.16 -8.74
N GLY A 10 29.64 -9.28 -9.37
CA GLY A 10 28.37 -8.77 -8.84
C GLY A 10 28.17 -7.25 -9.00
N THR A 11 29.09 -6.55 -9.67
CA THR A 11 28.96 -5.12 -10.02
C THR A 11 28.44 -4.89 -11.44
N SER A 12 27.94 -5.94 -12.10
CA SER A 12 27.30 -5.79 -13.41
C SER A 12 26.24 -4.70 -13.33
N LEU A 13 26.22 -3.79 -14.32
CA LEU A 13 25.14 -2.80 -14.42
C LEU A 13 23.82 -3.59 -14.48
N PRO A 14 22.93 -3.50 -13.47
CA PRO A 14 21.67 -4.24 -13.48
C PRO A 14 20.88 -3.97 -14.77
N GLN A 15 21.09 -2.80 -15.37
CA GLN A 15 20.49 -2.38 -16.64
C GLN A 15 20.97 -3.19 -17.86
N ALA A 16 22.21 -3.68 -17.90
CA ALA A 16 22.73 -4.43 -19.05
C ALA A 16 22.20 -5.87 -19.08
N GLU A 17 22.17 -6.54 -17.92
CA GLU A 17 21.54 -7.84 -17.76
C GLU A 17 20.04 -7.74 -18.01
N TYR A 18 19.38 -6.74 -17.41
CA TYR A 18 17.95 -6.50 -17.61
C TYR A 18 17.59 -6.20 -19.07
N ALA A 19 18.43 -5.44 -19.80
CA ALA A 19 18.21 -5.19 -21.22
C ALA A 19 18.38 -6.45 -22.07
N LEU A 20 19.40 -7.25 -21.80
CA LEU A 20 19.62 -8.52 -22.51
C LEU A 20 18.49 -9.52 -22.20
N ASP A 21 18.05 -9.64 -20.95
CA ASP A 21 16.92 -10.48 -20.59
C ASP A 21 15.61 -9.98 -21.21
N GLY A 22 15.36 -8.67 -21.14
CA GLY A 22 14.18 -8.03 -21.73
C GLY A 22 14.04 -8.26 -23.24
N MET A 23 15.16 -8.31 -23.98
CA MET A 23 15.15 -8.68 -25.40
C MET A 23 14.70 -10.12 -25.61
N VAL A 24 15.16 -11.05 -24.77
CA VAL A 24 14.74 -12.46 -24.81
C VAL A 24 13.26 -12.59 -24.48
N GLN A 25 12.80 -11.95 -23.42
CA GLN A 25 11.40 -11.92 -23.01
C GLN A 25 10.47 -11.29 -24.05
N TYR A 26 10.99 -10.38 -24.88
CA TYR A 26 10.22 -9.81 -25.98
C TYR A 26 10.07 -10.81 -27.14
N VAL A 27 11.18 -11.38 -27.61
CA VAL A 27 11.16 -12.25 -28.80
C VAL A 27 10.55 -13.63 -28.56
N THR A 28 10.42 -14.07 -27.31
CA THR A 28 9.78 -15.35 -26.95
C THR A 28 8.26 -15.23 -26.76
N ARG A 29 7.66 -14.04 -26.94
CA ARG A 29 6.21 -13.85 -26.83
C ARG A 29 5.46 -14.47 -28.01
N PRO A 30 4.25 -14.99 -27.79
CA PRO A 30 3.37 -15.40 -28.88
C PRO A 30 3.13 -14.25 -29.87
N GLY A 31 3.33 -14.50 -31.18
CA GLY A 31 3.06 -13.53 -32.24
C GLY A 31 4.27 -12.74 -32.76
N VAL A 32 5.46 -12.91 -32.18
CA VAL A 32 6.71 -12.35 -32.74
C VAL A 32 7.25 -13.25 -33.86
N ASP A 33 7.76 -12.65 -34.95
CA ASP A 33 8.31 -13.39 -36.09
C ASP A 33 9.54 -14.21 -35.68
N GLU A 34 9.51 -15.50 -36.01
CA GLU A 34 10.58 -16.47 -35.69
C GLU A 34 11.94 -16.03 -36.25
N LYS A 35 11.98 -15.30 -37.38
CA LYS A 35 13.23 -14.76 -37.94
C LYS A 35 13.94 -13.81 -36.98
N VAL A 36 13.19 -12.99 -36.25
CA VAL A 36 13.72 -12.04 -35.27
C VAL A 36 14.31 -12.79 -34.08
N ARG A 37 13.63 -13.85 -33.63
CA ARG A 37 14.14 -14.76 -32.59
C ARG A 37 15.43 -15.45 -33.03
N THR A 38 15.46 -16.00 -34.25
CA THR A 38 16.67 -16.66 -34.79
C THR A 38 17.85 -15.69 -34.95
N GLU A 39 17.61 -14.45 -35.39
CA GLU A 39 18.67 -13.44 -35.52
C GLU A 39 19.24 -13.02 -34.15
N LEU A 40 18.37 -12.87 -33.15
CA LEU A 40 18.82 -12.61 -31.79
C LEU A 40 19.60 -13.80 -31.22
N ALA A 41 19.17 -15.04 -31.48
CA ALA A 41 19.89 -16.26 -31.08
C ALA A 41 21.31 -16.29 -31.64
N ARG A 42 21.49 -15.95 -32.93
CA ARG A 42 22.84 -15.85 -33.54
C ARG A 42 23.70 -14.79 -32.86
N SER A 43 23.11 -13.68 -32.45
CA SER A 43 23.82 -12.62 -31.73
C SER A 43 24.28 -13.07 -30.34
N TYR A 44 23.46 -13.88 -29.65
CA TYR A 44 23.80 -14.46 -28.36
C TYR A 44 24.86 -15.57 -28.48
N VAL A 45 24.79 -16.40 -29.53
CA VAL A 45 25.86 -17.35 -29.88
C VAL A 45 27.18 -16.62 -30.12
N LYS A 46 27.17 -15.54 -30.90
CA LYS A 46 28.37 -14.72 -31.14
C LYS A 46 28.91 -14.06 -29.87
N ALA A 47 28.03 -13.71 -28.93
CA ALA A 47 28.44 -13.17 -27.63
C ALA A 47 29.04 -14.25 -26.74
N LEU A 48 28.46 -15.46 -26.75
CA LEU A 48 28.99 -16.63 -26.05
C LEU A 48 30.41 -16.97 -26.53
N ASP A 49 30.62 -17.02 -27.85
CA ASP A 49 31.93 -17.33 -28.46
C ASP A 49 33.03 -16.32 -28.09
N LYS A 50 32.65 -15.04 -27.89
CA LYS A 50 33.58 -13.95 -27.57
C LYS A 50 33.82 -13.74 -26.08
N THR A 51 33.07 -14.44 -25.24
CA THR A 51 33.20 -14.35 -23.79
C THR A 51 34.21 -15.38 -23.34
N GLU A 52 35.13 -15.04 -22.44
CA GLU A 52 36.06 -16.01 -21.84
C GLU A 52 35.58 -16.46 -20.46
N ASP A 53 35.00 -15.53 -19.68
CA ASP A 53 34.51 -15.73 -18.31
C ASP A 53 33.39 -16.80 -18.22
N PRO A 54 33.58 -17.87 -17.44
CA PRO A 54 32.59 -18.95 -17.28
C PRO A 54 31.23 -18.50 -16.73
N ILE A 55 31.18 -17.53 -15.82
CA ILE A 55 29.93 -17.04 -15.21
C ILE A 55 29.11 -16.30 -16.27
N ILE A 56 29.77 -15.48 -17.09
CA ILE A 56 29.13 -14.76 -18.19
C ILE A 56 28.72 -15.73 -19.32
N LYS A 57 29.53 -16.76 -19.60
CA LYS A 57 29.13 -17.84 -20.53
C LYS A 57 27.86 -18.55 -20.07
N ALA A 58 27.77 -18.88 -18.78
CA ALA A 58 26.58 -19.51 -18.20
C ALA A 58 25.33 -18.62 -18.34
N PHE A 59 25.47 -17.29 -18.25
CA PHE A 59 24.40 -16.35 -18.57
C PHE A 59 23.91 -16.51 -20.03
N PHE A 60 24.81 -16.44 -21.02
CA PHE A 60 24.42 -16.57 -22.43
C PHE A 60 23.82 -17.94 -22.77
N ILE A 61 24.35 -19.01 -22.17
CA ILE A 61 23.81 -20.37 -22.35
C ILE A 61 22.36 -20.45 -21.81
N ARG A 62 22.07 -19.87 -20.63
CA ARG A 62 20.71 -19.82 -20.07
C ARG A 62 19.75 -18.97 -20.92
N GLN A 63 20.25 -17.90 -21.52
CA GLN A 63 19.44 -17.11 -22.45
C GLN A 63 19.13 -17.93 -23.72
N LEU A 64 20.11 -18.64 -24.27
CA LEU A 64 19.91 -19.56 -25.40
C LEU A 64 18.97 -20.73 -25.08
N GLN A 65 18.83 -21.14 -23.82
CA GLN A 65 17.79 -22.10 -23.42
C GLN A 65 16.38 -21.59 -23.68
N LEU A 66 16.14 -20.27 -23.57
CA LEU A 66 14.84 -19.65 -23.78
C LEU A 66 14.60 -19.29 -25.25
N LEU A 67 15.61 -18.74 -25.93
CA LEU A 67 15.44 -18.20 -27.29
C LEU A 67 16.07 -19.03 -28.40
N GLY A 68 16.87 -20.05 -28.08
CA GLY A 68 17.69 -20.80 -29.02
C GLY A 68 16.89 -21.53 -30.08
N SER A 69 17.57 -21.86 -31.18
CA SER A 69 17.05 -22.55 -32.36
C SER A 69 17.97 -23.72 -32.71
N PRO A 70 17.58 -24.65 -33.62
CA PRO A 70 18.44 -25.75 -34.04
C PRO A 70 19.86 -25.30 -34.48
N GLU A 71 20.00 -24.11 -35.05
CA GLU A 71 21.28 -23.51 -35.44
C GLU A 71 22.20 -23.20 -34.24
N SER A 72 21.62 -22.98 -33.06
CA SER A 72 22.37 -22.74 -31.81
C SER A 72 23.01 -24.00 -31.24
N LEU A 73 22.52 -25.20 -31.63
CA LEU A 73 22.95 -26.47 -31.05
C LEU A 73 24.45 -26.75 -31.26
N ASN A 74 24.98 -26.44 -32.44
CA ASN A 74 26.40 -26.64 -32.75
C ASN A 74 27.31 -25.77 -31.86
N ALA A 75 26.88 -24.56 -31.51
CA ALA A 75 27.63 -23.68 -30.61
C ALA A 75 27.54 -24.14 -29.15
N LEU A 76 26.44 -24.78 -28.74
CA LEU A 76 26.25 -25.30 -27.39
C LEU A 76 26.97 -26.64 -27.16
N ALA A 77 27.13 -27.46 -28.20
CA ALA A 77 27.65 -28.82 -28.11
C ALA A 77 29.02 -28.95 -27.38
N PRO A 78 30.03 -28.09 -27.62
CA PRO A 78 31.32 -28.19 -26.93
C PRO A 78 31.19 -28.01 -25.41
N TYR A 79 30.25 -27.18 -24.96
CA TYR A 79 30.07 -26.87 -23.54
C TYR A 79 29.38 -27.97 -22.76
N MET A 80 28.69 -28.92 -23.42
CA MET A 80 28.04 -30.06 -22.77
C MET A 80 29.03 -30.99 -22.05
N PHE A 81 30.29 -30.99 -22.48
CA PHE A 81 31.37 -31.80 -21.90
C PHE A 81 32.17 -31.04 -20.83
N SER A 82 31.86 -29.76 -20.60
CA SER A 82 32.51 -28.94 -19.57
C SER A 82 32.02 -29.33 -18.17
N ASP A 83 32.92 -29.43 -17.20
CA ASP A 83 32.55 -29.66 -15.80
C ASP A 83 31.74 -28.51 -15.20
N GLU A 84 32.07 -27.26 -15.54
CA GLU A 84 31.40 -26.07 -15.03
C GLU A 84 30.13 -25.71 -15.81
N LEU A 85 30.15 -25.80 -17.15
CA LEU A 85 29.08 -25.31 -18.02
C LEU A 85 28.15 -26.42 -18.55
N GLY A 86 28.51 -27.69 -18.33
CA GLY A 86 27.81 -28.83 -18.92
C GLY A 86 26.32 -28.87 -18.57
N GLY A 87 25.96 -28.67 -17.30
CA GLY A 87 24.55 -28.69 -16.87
C GLY A 87 23.71 -27.63 -17.58
N ALA A 88 24.21 -26.39 -17.66
CA ALA A 88 23.52 -25.30 -18.35
C ALA A 88 23.40 -25.56 -19.87
N ALA A 89 24.46 -26.07 -20.50
CA ALA A 89 24.48 -26.36 -21.93
C ALA A 89 23.52 -27.50 -22.30
N ILE A 90 23.51 -28.57 -21.50
CA ILE A 90 22.58 -29.69 -21.67
C ILE A 90 21.12 -29.23 -21.49
N GLY A 91 20.86 -28.37 -20.50
CA GLY A 91 19.55 -27.75 -20.30
C GLY A 91 19.10 -26.93 -21.51
N ALA A 92 19.99 -26.14 -22.10
CA ALA A 92 19.72 -25.37 -23.32
C ALA A 92 19.45 -26.26 -24.54
N VAL A 93 20.29 -27.28 -24.77
CA VAL A 93 20.10 -28.26 -25.85
C VAL A 93 18.77 -28.99 -25.72
N THR A 94 18.41 -29.40 -24.51
CA THR A 94 17.13 -30.07 -24.22
C THR A 94 15.94 -29.15 -24.52
N ALA A 95 16.01 -27.86 -24.16
CA ALA A 95 14.93 -26.91 -24.38
C ALA A 95 14.72 -26.58 -25.87
N ILE A 96 15.80 -26.51 -26.65
CA ILE A 96 15.75 -26.32 -28.11
C ILE A 96 15.09 -27.54 -28.78
N GLY A 97 15.47 -28.75 -28.35
CA GLY A 97 14.88 -30.00 -28.83
C GLY A 97 15.17 -30.33 -30.30
N GLY A 98 14.45 -31.31 -30.83
CA GLY A 98 14.65 -31.84 -32.19
C GLY A 98 15.66 -32.99 -32.27
N GLU A 99 15.80 -33.57 -33.46
CA GLU A 99 16.61 -34.77 -33.70
C GLU A 99 18.10 -34.53 -33.42
N THR A 100 18.64 -33.37 -33.82
CA THR A 100 20.04 -33.00 -33.56
C THR A 100 20.31 -32.86 -32.06
N ALA A 101 19.40 -32.23 -31.30
CA ALA A 101 19.55 -32.13 -29.84
C ALA A 101 19.54 -33.50 -29.18
N LEU A 102 18.65 -34.40 -29.62
CA LEU A 102 18.60 -35.77 -29.15
C LEU A 102 19.90 -36.54 -29.44
N GLN A 103 20.47 -36.41 -30.65
CA GLN A 103 21.75 -37.02 -31.00
C GLN A 103 22.89 -36.50 -30.13
N LEU A 104 22.92 -35.19 -29.86
CA LEU A 104 23.90 -34.59 -28.95
C LEU A 104 23.75 -35.12 -27.52
N LEU A 105 22.52 -35.25 -27.00
CA LEU A 105 22.27 -35.82 -25.67
C LEU A 105 22.68 -37.30 -25.58
N LEU A 106 22.47 -38.09 -26.63
CA LEU A 106 22.88 -39.50 -26.68
C LEU A 106 24.41 -39.66 -26.63
N GLY A 107 25.16 -38.67 -27.12
CA GLY A 107 26.63 -38.64 -27.06
C GLY A 107 27.23 -37.91 -25.85
N ALA A 108 26.39 -37.28 -25.01
CA ALA A 108 26.84 -36.46 -23.88
C ALA A 108 27.20 -37.30 -22.64
N PRO A 109 28.01 -36.77 -21.71
CA PRO A 109 28.25 -37.44 -20.43
C PRO A 109 26.94 -37.71 -19.69
N LEU A 110 26.79 -38.90 -19.09
CA LEU A 110 25.57 -39.36 -18.39
C LEU A 110 25.38 -38.69 -17.02
N ARG A 111 25.24 -37.37 -17.03
CA ARG A 111 24.88 -36.51 -15.90
C ARG A 111 23.35 -36.46 -15.73
N ALA A 112 22.90 -35.87 -14.64
CA ALA A 112 21.48 -35.82 -14.30
C ALA A 112 20.64 -35.09 -15.37
N GLU A 113 21.18 -34.01 -15.91
CA GLU A 113 20.57 -33.18 -16.94
C GLU A 113 20.43 -33.96 -18.26
N THR A 114 21.41 -34.79 -18.61
CA THR A 114 21.39 -35.63 -19.82
C THR A 114 20.28 -36.66 -19.74
N ILE A 115 20.18 -37.37 -18.61
CA ILE A 115 19.14 -38.39 -18.38
C ILE A 115 17.75 -37.75 -18.45
N THR A 116 17.58 -36.59 -17.80
CA THR A 116 16.34 -35.82 -17.84
C THR A 116 15.99 -35.36 -19.27
N GLY A 117 16.97 -34.85 -20.01
CA GLY A 117 16.77 -34.38 -21.38
C GLY A 117 16.38 -35.49 -22.35
N LEU A 118 17.00 -36.67 -22.22
CA LEU A 118 16.62 -37.86 -22.98
C LEU A 118 15.19 -38.31 -22.69
N GLY A 119 14.76 -38.23 -21.44
CA GLY A 119 13.37 -38.47 -21.03
C GLY A 119 12.38 -37.50 -21.65
N LYS A 120 12.74 -36.21 -21.75
CA LYS A 120 11.89 -35.18 -22.36
C LYS A 120 11.77 -35.31 -23.88
N LEU A 121 12.88 -35.54 -24.57
CA LEU A 121 12.88 -35.60 -26.04
C LEU A 121 12.36 -36.94 -26.57
N GLY A 122 12.71 -38.05 -25.91
CA GLY A 122 12.22 -39.38 -26.23
C GLY A 122 12.67 -39.94 -27.59
N SER A 123 13.17 -41.17 -27.60
CA SER A 123 13.37 -41.95 -28.83
C SER A 123 13.55 -43.42 -28.51
N PRO A 124 13.43 -44.35 -29.47
CA PRO A 124 13.70 -45.76 -29.23
C PRO A 124 15.10 -46.04 -28.67
N LEU A 125 16.11 -45.26 -29.10
CA LEU A 125 17.48 -45.38 -28.59
C LEU A 125 17.62 -44.81 -27.18
N ALA A 126 17.01 -43.65 -26.91
CA ALA A 126 16.97 -43.07 -25.56
C ALA A 126 16.24 -44.00 -24.58
N GLU A 127 15.08 -44.54 -24.95
CA GLU A 127 14.33 -45.51 -24.16
C GLU A 127 15.18 -46.74 -23.82
N LYS A 128 15.87 -47.32 -24.81
CA LYS A 128 16.77 -48.46 -24.58
C LYS A 128 17.89 -48.12 -23.60
N MET A 129 18.50 -46.94 -23.74
CA MET A 129 19.57 -46.50 -22.84
C MET A 129 19.05 -46.25 -21.43
N LEU A 130 17.90 -45.59 -21.29
CA LEU A 130 17.27 -45.31 -20.00
C LEU A 130 16.82 -46.60 -19.30
N MET A 131 16.30 -47.59 -20.04
CA MET A 131 15.99 -48.91 -19.48
C MET A 131 17.23 -49.61 -18.92
N SER A 132 18.36 -49.55 -19.64
CA SER A 132 19.62 -50.07 -19.14
C SER A 132 20.05 -49.33 -17.87
N LEU A 133 19.98 -48.00 -17.85
CA LEU A 133 20.38 -47.19 -16.70
C LEU A 133 19.48 -47.41 -15.47
N ALA A 134 18.19 -47.62 -15.65
CA ALA A 134 17.27 -47.96 -14.58
C ALA A 134 17.63 -49.30 -13.91
N GLN A 135 18.20 -50.25 -14.67
CA GLN A 135 18.60 -51.56 -14.16
C GLN A 135 20.03 -51.58 -13.60
N THR A 136 20.99 -50.91 -14.26
CA THR A 136 22.42 -51.06 -13.99
C THR A 136 23.12 -49.77 -13.52
N GLY A 137 22.41 -48.64 -13.48
CA GLY A 137 22.98 -47.35 -13.09
C GLY A 137 23.41 -47.29 -11.62
N ASN A 138 24.12 -46.23 -11.23
CA ASN A 138 24.44 -45.99 -9.82
C ASN A 138 23.22 -45.44 -9.04
N GLU A 139 23.37 -45.20 -7.73
CA GLU A 139 22.29 -44.71 -6.86
C GLU A 139 21.71 -43.35 -7.29
N GLN A 140 22.50 -42.51 -7.96
CA GLN A 140 22.04 -41.21 -8.47
C GLN A 140 21.36 -41.33 -9.83
N GLN A 141 21.81 -42.24 -10.69
CA GLN A 141 21.31 -42.39 -12.06
C GLN A 141 20.01 -43.18 -12.14
N ARG A 142 19.81 -44.21 -11.28
CA ARG A 142 18.62 -45.07 -11.32
C ARG A 142 17.31 -44.30 -11.14
N PRO A 143 17.14 -43.44 -10.11
CA PRO A 143 15.90 -42.67 -9.94
C PRO A 143 15.61 -41.76 -11.14
N LEU A 144 16.64 -41.10 -11.67
CA LEU A 144 16.51 -40.22 -12.84
C LEU A 144 16.12 -41.00 -14.10
N ALA A 145 16.63 -42.22 -14.27
CA ALA A 145 16.27 -43.07 -15.39
C ALA A 145 14.79 -43.51 -15.32
N PHE A 146 14.28 -43.85 -14.12
CA PHE A 146 12.85 -44.13 -13.93
C PHE A 146 11.97 -42.91 -14.22
N GLN A 147 12.36 -41.74 -13.73
CA GLN A 147 11.65 -40.49 -14.01
C GLN A 147 11.66 -40.14 -15.51
N ALA A 148 12.78 -40.36 -16.20
CA ALA A 148 12.88 -40.14 -17.64
C ALA A 148 12.03 -41.14 -18.44
N LEU A 149 12.03 -42.42 -18.03
CA LEU A 149 11.19 -43.46 -18.65
C LEU A 149 9.71 -43.23 -18.41
N SER A 150 9.29 -42.63 -17.28
CA SER A 150 7.87 -42.32 -17.08
C SER A 150 7.35 -41.34 -18.13
N GLN A 151 8.20 -40.43 -18.61
CA GLN A 151 7.86 -39.42 -19.62
C GLN A 151 7.92 -39.95 -21.06
N CYS A 152 8.91 -40.77 -21.43
CA CYS A 152 9.11 -41.22 -22.82
C CYS A 152 8.88 -42.72 -23.07
N GLY A 153 9.01 -43.58 -22.06
CA GLY A 153 9.01 -45.04 -22.21
C GLY A 153 7.71 -45.57 -22.83
N THR A 154 7.82 -46.57 -23.68
CA THR A 154 6.67 -47.25 -24.27
C THR A 154 6.31 -48.48 -23.46
N MET A 155 5.33 -49.26 -23.91
CA MET A 155 5.01 -50.55 -23.28
C MET A 155 6.19 -51.53 -23.26
N ALA A 156 7.22 -51.34 -24.10
CA ALA A 156 8.46 -52.11 -24.02
C ALA A 156 9.19 -51.92 -22.68
N ALA A 157 9.09 -50.75 -22.05
CA ALA A 157 9.70 -50.45 -20.76
C ALA A 157 8.89 -50.92 -19.55
N PHE A 158 7.72 -51.56 -19.75
CA PHE A 158 6.79 -51.87 -18.66
C PHE A 158 7.42 -52.71 -17.56
N ASP A 159 8.13 -53.79 -17.91
CA ASP A 159 8.69 -54.71 -16.90
C ASP A 159 9.87 -54.08 -16.15
N VAL A 160 10.55 -53.10 -16.76
CA VAL A 160 11.56 -52.27 -16.09
C VAL A 160 10.88 -51.30 -15.13
N MET A 161 9.87 -50.57 -15.62
CA MET A 161 9.11 -49.57 -14.85
C MET A 161 8.29 -50.16 -13.71
N ALA A 162 7.94 -51.45 -13.77
CA ALA A 162 7.28 -52.15 -12.66
C ALA A 162 8.13 -52.19 -11.38
N ASN A 163 9.45 -51.95 -11.48
CA ASN A 163 10.37 -51.85 -10.35
C ASN A 163 10.67 -50.38 -9.95
N ALA A 164 10.05 -49.41 -10.62
CA ALA A 164 10.22 -47.99 -10.33
C ALA A 164 9.50 -47.60 -9.02
N PRO A 165 9.83 -46.44 -8.43
CA PRO A 165 8.97 -45.82 -7.41
C PRO A 165 7.54 -45.69 -7.92
N ALA A 166 6.56 -45.86 -7.01
CA ALA A 166 5.15 -45.96 -7.38
C ALA A 166 4.64 -44.76 -8.19
N PHE A 167 5.08 -43.54 -7.86
CA PHE A 167 4.72 -42.32 -8.59
C PHE A 167 5.20 -42.32 -10.05
N ASP A 168 6.45 -42.71 -10.29
CA ASP A 168 7.02 -42.79 -11.64
C ASP A 168 6.31 -43.88 -12.46
N PHE A 169 6.02 -45.01 -11.84
CA PHE A 169 5.28 -46.09 -12.51
C PHE A 169 3.84 -45.69 -12.84
N LEU A 170 3.16 -44.97 -11.96
CA LEU A 170 1.81 -44.47 -12.22
C LEU A 170 1.78 -43.41 -13.31
N THR A 171 2.75 -42.50 -13.32
CA THR A 171 2.93 -41.50 -14.38
C THR A 171 3.17 -42.16 -15.74
N PHE A 172 3.98 -43.22 -15.76
CA PHE A 172 4.17 -44.06 -16.93
C PHE A 172 2.85 -44.71 -17.39
N LEU A 173 2.15 -45.40 -16.48
CA LEU A 173 0.89 -46.07 -16.77
C LEU A 173 -0.19 -45.12 -17.27
N GLN A 174 -0.27 -43.90 -16.76
CA GLN A 174 -1.21 -42.89 -17.24
C GLN A 174 -1.13 -42.69 -18.76
N ARG A 175 0.08 -42.75 -19.33
CA ARG A 175 0.30 -42.56 -20.77
C ARG A 175 0.17 -43.86 -21.57
N VAL A 176 0.65 -44.98 -21.05
CA VAL A 176 0.76 -46.22 -21.83
C VAL A 176 -0.36 -47.24 -21.61
N ALA A 177 -1.16 -47.09 -20.55
CA ALA A 177 -2.21 -48.06 -20.20
C ALA A 177 -3.21 -48.36 -21.33
N PRO A 178 -3.63 -47.40 -22.19
CA PRO A 178 -4.52 -47.69 -23.31
C PRO A 178 -3.92 -48.67 -24.34
N SER A 179 -2.60 -48.75 -24.45
CA SER A 179 -1.91 -49.63 -25.42
C SER A 179 -1.91 -51.10 -25.01
N ASP A 180 -2.01 -51.40 -23.70
CA ASP A 180 -2.24 -52.76 -23.18
C ASP A 180 -3.07 -52.69 -21.89
N PRO A 181 -4.41 -52.54 -22.02
CA PRO A 181 -5.30 -52.37 -20.87
C PRO A 181 -5.26 -53.56 -19.91
N GLY A 182 -5.04 -54.77 -20.42
CA GLY A 182 -4.99 -55.99 -19.61
C GLY A 182 -3.80 -55.99 -18.64
N LYS A 183 -2.60 -55.71 -19.16
CA LYS A 183 -1.37 -55.65 -18.36
C LYS A 183 -1.41 -54.48 -17.38
N ALA A 184 -1.86 -53.31 -17.83
CA ALA A 184 -2.01 -52.13 -16.98
C ALA A 184 -3.02 -52.34 -15.84
N THR A 185 -4.19 -52.95 -16.12
CA THR A 185 -5.21 -53.24 -15.12
C THR A 185 -4.68 -54.11 -13.97
N LYS A 186 -3.88 -55.12 -14.29
CA LYS A 186 -3.28 -56.01 -13.29
C LYS A 186 -2.33 -55.24 -12.37
N ALA A 187 -1.52 -54.33 -12.93
CA ALA A 187 -0.62 -53.48 -12.16
C ALA A 187 -1.39 -52.48 -11.27
N LEU A 188 -2.36 -51.76 -11.83
CA LEU A 188 -3.18 -50.79 -11.09
C LEU A 188 -3.92 -51.46 -9.92
N LYS A 189 -4.51 -52.65 -10.13
CA LYS A 189 -5.14 -53.43 -9.05
C LYS A 189 -4.17 -53.82 -7.93
N SER A 190 -2.89 -54.01 -8.23
CA SER A 190 -1.87 -54.27 -7.20
C SER A 190 -1.56 -53.01 -6.40
N LEU A 191 -1.46 -51.86 -7.06
CA LEU A 191 -1.17 -50.56 -6.44
C LEU A 191 -2.32 -50.03 -5.58
N ILE A 192 -3.56 -50.40 -5.89
CA ILE A 192 -4.76 -50.00 -5.13
C ILE A 192 -4.88 -50.68 -3.75
N LYS A 193 -4.19 -51.80 -3.52
CA LYS A 193 -4.29 -52.56 -2.27
C LYS A 193 -3.94 -51.69 -1.05
N SER A 194 -4.61 -51.96 0.07
CA SER A 194 -4.51 -51.18 1.32
C SER A 194 -3.14 -51.16 1.99
N GLY A 195 -2.17 -51.93 1.50
CA GLY A 195 -0.78 -51.90 1.99
C GLY A 195 0.06 -50.76 1.41
N ASN A 196 -0.43 -50.05 0.39
CA ASN A 196 0.24 -48.87 -0.19
C ASN A 196 -0.31 -47.57 0.41
N ASP A 197 0.45 -46.48 0.28
CA ASP A 197 0.04 -45.16 0.77
C ASP A 197 -1.17 -44.59 0.01
N SER A 198 -1.84 -43.61 0.65
CA SER A 198 -3.05 -42.97 0.13
C SER A 198 -2.88 -42.38 -1.27
N GLN A 199 -1.77 -41.68 -1.54
CA GLN A 199 -1.55 -40.99 -2.81
C GLN A 199 -1.41 -41.99 -3.96
N THR A 200 -0.60 -43.03 -3.75
CA THR A 200 -0.43 -44.13 -4.71
C THR A 200 -1.76 -44.81 -5.00
N ARG A 201 -2.55 -45.11 -3.96
CA ARG A 201 -3.86 -45.76 -4.10
C ARG A 201 -4.83 -44.89 -4.89
N CYS A 202 -4.90 -43.59 -4.61
CA CYS A 202 -5.79 -42.65 -5.28
C CYS A 202 -5.44 -42.51 -6.77
N PHE A 203 -4.16 -42.27 -7.09
CA PHE A 203 -3.74 -42.11 -8.49
C PHE A 203 -3.98 -43.42 -9.29
N ALA A 204 -3.63 -44.58 -8.70
CA ALA A 204 -3.92 -45.87 -9.31
C ALA A 204 -5.43 -46.11 -9.54
N LEU A 205 -6.27 -45.74 -8.57
CA LEU A 205 -7.73 -45.86 -8.67
C LEU A 205 -8.29 -44.95 -9.77
N SER A 206 -7.84 -43.70 -9.85
CA SER A 206 -8.27 -42.75 -10.89
C SER A 206 -7.96 -43.29 -12.29
N LEU A 207 -6.74 -43.79 -12.52
CA LEU A 207 -6.37 -44.42 -13.79
C LEU A 207 -7.20 -45.66 -14.10
N LEU A 208 -7.45 -46.51 -13.09
CA LEU A 208 -8.25 -47.71 -13.27
C LEU A 208 -9.70 -47.37 -13.64
N ILE A 209 -10.29 -46.37 -12.99
CA ILE A 209 -11.64 -45.90 -13.30
C ILE A 209 -11.68 -45.29 -14.71
N GLY A 210 -10.71 -44.46 -15.09
CA GLY A 210 -10.62 -43.88 -16.43
C GLY A 210 -10.50 -44.95 -17.53
N LEU A 211 -9.76 -46.03 -17.27
CA LEU A 211 -9.54 -47.12 -18.24
C LEU A 211 -10.78 -47.98 -18.48
N HIS A 212 -11.60 -48.23 -17.46
CA HIS A 212 -12.76 -49.15 -17.52
C HIS A 212 -14.12 -48.45 -17.49
N GLN A 213 -14.16 -47.15 -17.17
CA GLN A 213 -15.37 -46.32 -17.12
C GLN A 213 -16.50 -46.99 -16.32
N GLU A 214 -17.70 -47.16 -16.91
CA GLU A 214 -18.86 -47.77 -16.24
C GLU A 214 -18.59 -49.20 -15.74
N GLU A 215 -17.70 -49.98 -16.38
CA GLU A 215 -17.34 -51.32 -15.91
C GLU A 215 -16.58 -51.29 -14.56
N ALA A 216 -16.01 -50.13 -14.20
CA ALA A 216 -15.34 -49.91 -12.92
C ALA A 216 -16.31 -49.68 -11.74
N MET A 217 -17.63 -49.61 -11.98
CA MET A 217 -18.59 -49.24 -10.92
C MET A 217 -18.55 -50.17 -9.70
N ARG A 218 -18.25 -51.45 -9.88
CA ARG A 218 -18.05 -52.36 -8.74
C ARG A 218 -16.87 -51.93 -7.85
N THR A 219 -15.81 -51.41 -8.46
CA THR A 219 -14.62 -50.88 -7.78
C THR A 219 -14.95 -49.57 -7.07
N VAL A 220 -15.65 -48.65 -7.75
CA VAL A 220 -16.12 -47.37 -7.17
C VAL A 220 -16.96 -47.62 -5.93
N LEU A 221 -18.01 -48.47 -6.05
CA LEU A 221 -18.87 -48.79 -4.92
C LEU A 221 -18.09 -49.43 -3.79
N LYS A 222 -17.11 -50.31 -4.07
CA LYS A 222 -16.26 -50.89 -3.01
C LYS A 222 -15.43 -49.82 -2.29
N ALA A 223 -14.86 -48.87 -3.05
CA ALA A 223 -14.03 -47.80 -2.51
C ALA A 223 -14.78 -46.90 -1.52
N LEU A 224 -16.09 -46.72 -1.66
CA LEU A 224 -16.89 -45.91 -0.71
C LEU A 224 -16.91 -46.44 0.74
N ASN A 225 -16.50 -47.69 0.97
CA ASN A 225 -16.36 -48.25 2.32
C ASN A 225 -14.97 -48.03 2.93
N ASP A 226 -14.05 -47.38 2.22
CA ASP A 226 -12.69 -47.17 2.69
C ASP A 226 -12.63 -46.12 3.80
N THR A 227 -11.71 -46.28 4.75
CA THR A 227 -11.52 -45.31 5.83
C THR A 227 -10.87 -44.02 5.32
N ASP A 228 -10.11 -44.09 4.23
CA ASP A 228 -9.44 -42.95 3.61
C ASP A 228 -10.41 -42.09 2.78
N GLY A 229 -10.63 -40.86 3.23
CA GLY A 229 -11.52 -39.90 2.55
C GLY A 229 -11.02 -39.39 1.21
N SER A 230 -9.70 -39.33 0.99
CA SER A 230 -9.14 -38.97 -0.33
C SER A 230 -9.40 -40.07 -1.34
N TYR A 231 -9.31 -41.33 -0.90
CA TYR A 231 -9.57 -42.49 -1.74
C TYR A 231 -11.06 -42.61 -2.12
N ARG A 232 -11.97 -42.38 -1.16
CA ARG A 232 -13.42 -42.33 -1.44
C ARG A 232 -13.79 -41.24 -2.45
N ARG A 233 -13.32 -40.01 -2.22
CA ARG A 233 -13.58 -38.87 -3.13
C ARG A 233 -12.98 -39.08 -4.51
N THR A 234 -11.78 -39.66 -4.60
CA THR A 234 -11.18 -40.04 -5.89
C THR A 234 -12.05 -41.05 -6.66
N ALA A 235 -12.68 -41.99 -5.96
CA ALA A 235 -13.59 -42.94 -6.58
C ALA A 235 -14.82 -42.25 -7.18
N LEU A 236 -15.41 -41.30 -6.45
CA LEU A 236 -16.56 -40.51 -6.90
C LEU A 236 -16.18 -39.58 -8.06
N GLU A 237 -15.08 -38.85 -7.92
CA GLU A 237 -14.53 -37.95 -8.94
C GLU A 237 -14.29 -38.68 -10.27
N GLY A 238 -13.70 -39.89 -10.20
CA GLY A 238 -13.44 -40.70 -11.38
C GLY A 238 -14.69 -41.04 -12.19
N THR A 239 -15.87 -41.01 -11.59
CA THR A 239 -17.14 -41.26 -12.31
C THR A 239 -17.64 -40.07 -13.12
N ARG A 240 -17.11 -38.85 -12.92
CA ARG A 240 -17.61 -37.66 -13.62
C ARG A 240 -17.53 -37.78 -15.14
N ALA A 241 -16.53 -38.48 -15.66
CA ALA A 241 -16.35 -38.71 -17.09
C ALA A 241 -17.45 -39.57 -17.74
N PHE A 242 -18.23 -40.31 -16.95
CA PHE A 242 -19.27 -41.23 -17.42
C PHE A 242 -20.52 -41.21 -16.52
N ILE A 243 -20.82 -40.06 -15.92
CA ILE A 243 -21.94 -39.94 -15.00
C ILE A 243 -23.28 -40.12 -15.72
N SER A 244 -24.15 -40.97 -15.17
CA SER A 244 -25.45 -41.31 -15.75
C SER A 244 -26.50 -41.60 -14.68
N PRO A 245 -27.80 -41.62 -15.00
CA PRO A 245 -28.85 -42.01 -14.05
C PRO A 245 -28.60 -43.40 -13.44
N VAL A 246 -27.96 -44.32 -14.18
CA VAL A 246 -27.59 -45.65 -13.69
C VAL A 246 -26.49 -45.55 -12.63
N VAL A 247 -25.45 -44.75 -12.90
CA VAL A 247 -24.35 -44.47 -11.94
C VAL A 247 -24.89 -43.82 -10.67
N ASN A 248 -25.70 -42.76 -10.81
CA ASN A 248 -26.35 -42.08 -9.68
C ASN A 248 -27.21 -43.08 -8.89
N SER A 249 -28.04 -43.89 -9.56
CA SER A 249 -28.85 -44.91 -8.88
C SER A 249 -28.01 -45.93 -8.11
N ALA A 250 -26.88 -46.37 -8.67
CA ALA A 250 -25.99 -47.33 -8.04
C ALA A 250 -25.32 -46.76 -6.77
N VAL A 251 -24.86 -45.50 -6.80
CA VAL A 251 -24.28 -44.80 -5.64
C VAL A 251 -25.35 -44.53 -4.59
N MET A 252 -26.52 -44.00 -4.99
CA MET A 252 -27.62 -43.67 -4.08
C MET A 252 -28.15 -44.89 -3.33
N LYS A 253 -28.24 -46.07 -3.99
CA LYS A 253 -28.64 -47.33 -3.32
C LYS A 253 -27.71 -47.72 -2.16
N LYS A 254 -26.47 -47.22 -2.15
CA LYS A 254 -25.48 -47.54 -1.11
C LYS A 254 -25.51 -46.57 0.07
N MET A 255 -26.02 -45.35 -0.09
CA MET A 255 -25.97 -44.27 0.91
C MET A 255 -26.37 -44.71 2.32
N LYS A 256 -27.49 -45.44 2.47
CA LYS A 256 -28.00 -45.92 3.78
C LYS A 256 -27.06 -46.89 4.53
N ARG A 257 -26.01 -47.39 3.88
CA ARG A 257 -25.04 -48.34 4.44
C ARG A 257 -23.64 -47.74 4.61
N LEU A 258 -23.47 -46.45 4.28
CA LEU A 258 -22.20 -45.75 4.39
C LEU A 258 -22.03 -45.19 5.81
N SER A 259 -20.78 -44.99 6.23
CA SER A 259 -20.45 -44.20 7.42
C SER A 259 -20.75 -42.72 7.15
N ALA A 260 -20.90 -41.92 8.21
CA ALA A 260 -21.18 -40.49 8.08
C ALA A 260 -20.16 -39.74 7.18
N PRO A 261 -18.83 -39.94 7.31
CA PRO A 261 -17.87 -39.31 6.39
C PRO A 261 -18.04 -39.74 4.93
N ALA A 262 -18.33 -41.01 4.67
CA ALA A 262 -18.53 -41.52 3.32
C ALA A 262 -19.85 -41.04 2.71
N LEU A 263 -20.88 -40.87 3.55
CA LEU A 263 -22.16 -40.31 3.16
C LEU A 263 -22.04 -38.82 2.82
N ALA A 264 -21.28 -38.05 3.60
CA ALA A 264 -20.97 -36.66 3.32
C ALA A 264 -20.25 -36.50 1.96
N ASP A 265 -19.22 -37.32 1.69
CA ASP A 265 -18.52 -37.32 0.39
C ASP A 265 -19.49 -37.58 -0.79
N VAL A 266 -20.45 -38.50 -0.62
CA VAL A 266 -21.46 -38.80 -1.64
C VAL A 266 -22.45 -37.66 -1.82
N LEU A 267 -22.88 -37.00 -0.75
CA LEU A 267 -23.78 -35.85 -0.81
C LEU A 267 -23.12 -34.66 -1.51
N ASP A 268 -21.87 -34.35 -1.17
CA ASP A 268 -21.10 -33.31 -1.86
C ASP A 268 -20.98 -33.63 -3.37
N TRP A 269 -20.63 -34.87 -3.73
CA TRP A 269 -20.56 -35.31 -5.13
C TRP A 269 -21.91 -35.23 -5.88
N LEU A 270 -23.02 -35.55 -5.22
CA LEU A 270 -24.36 -35.36 -5.80
C LEU A 270 -24.67 -33.87 -5.96
N GLY A 271 -24.29 -33.04 -5.00
CA GLY A 271 -24.48 -31.60 -5.01
C GLY A 271 -23.70 -30.87 -6.11
N GLU A 272 -22.46 -31.30 -6.38
CA GLU A 272 -21.61 -30.75 -7.45
C GLU A 272 -22.20 -30.93 -8.86
N GLN A 273 -23.18 -31.82 -9.04
CA GLN A 273 -23.90 -31.98 -10.30
C GLN A 273 -24.90 -30.85 -10.55
N SER A 274 -25.23 -30.03 -9.54
CA SER A 274 -26.20 -28.93 -9.63
C SER A 274 -27.53 -29.32 -10.30
N ASN A 275 -28.00 -30.54 -10.04
CA ASN A 275 -29.19 -31.11 -10.68
C ASN A 275 -30.40 -31.09 -9.73
N PRO A 276 -31.43 -30.26 -9.98
CA PRO A 276 -32.65 -30.19 -9.16
C PRO A 276 -33.37 -31.52 -8.96
N ALA A 277 -33.30 -32.44 -9.92
CA ALA A 277 -33.96 -33.75 -9.81
C ALA A 277 -33.37 -34.61 -8.68
N LEU A 278 -32.20 -34.25 -8.14
CA LEU A 278 -31.55 -34.95 -7.03
C LEU A 278 -32.08 -34.53 -5.66
N ILE A 279 -32.85 -33.44 -5.53
CA ILE A 279 -33.36 -32.91 -4.24
C ILE A 279 -34.03 -34.00 -3.38
N PRO A 280 -34.95 -34.85 -3.90
CA PRO A 280 -35.57 -35.90 -3.08
C PRO A 280 -34.61 -36.94 -2.52
N TYR A 281 -33.39 -37.04 -3.06
CA TYR A 281 -32.38 -38.02 -2.66
C TYR A 281 -31.26 -37.42 -1.80
N ILE A 282 -31.06 -36.11 -1.85
CA ILE A 282 -30.07 -35.38 -1.04
C ILE A 282 -30.68 -34.65 0.16
N ALA A 283 -32.00 -34.42 0.18
CA ALA A 283 -32.68 -33.73 1.27
C ALA A 283 -33.07 -34.66 2.43
N ASP A 284 -34.20 -35.37 2.36
CA ASP A 284 -34.63 -36.26 3.44
C ASP A 284 -34.04 -37.69 3.25
N PRO A 285 -33.50 -38.34 4.31
CA PRO A 285 -33.40 -37.91 5.71
C PRO A 285 -32.10 -37.16 6.07
N TRP A 286 -31.28 -36.81 5.06
CA TRP A 286 -29.90 -36.38 5.26
C TRP A 286 -29.75 -34.98 5.84
N LEU A 287 -30.63 -34.04 5.49
CA LEU A 287 -30.63 -32.67 5.98
C LEU A 287 -30.85 -32.60 7.51
N ASN A 288 -31.65 -33.53 8.03
CA ASN A 288 -31.94 -33.67 9.46
C ASN A 288 -31.19 -34.84 10.12
N HIS A 289 -30.12 -35.33 9.48
CA HIS A 289 -29.34 -36.46 10.02
C HIS A 289 -28.68 -36.09 11.35
N GLU A 290 -28.57 -37.05 12.28
CA GLU A 290 -28.00 -36.83 13.63
C GLU A 290 -26.55 -36.32 13.58
N ASP A 291 -25.75 -36.89 12.68
CA ASP A 291 -24.39 -36.42 12.38
C ASP A 291 -24.43 -35.11 11.58
N LEU A 292 -23.85 -34.06 12.16
CA LEU A 292 -23.83 -32.72 11.58
C LEU A 292 -23.04 -32.66 10.26
N GLN A 293 -21.99 -33.48 10.09
CA GLN A 293 -21.21 -33.51 8.85
C GLN A 293 -22.08 -33.92 7.65
N VAL A 294 -22.98 -34.89 7.88
CA VAL A 294 -23.94 -35.35 6.86
C VAL A 294 -24.96 -34.27 6.55
N ALA A 295 -25.49 -33.60 7.57
CA ALA A 295 -26.44 -32.52 7.41
C ALA A 295 -25.86 -31.32 6.67
N GLU A 296 -24.61 -30.94 6.97
CA GLU A 296 -23.89 -29.88 6.26
C GLU A 296 -23.68 -30.22 4.79
N ALA A 297 -23.23 -31.44 4.48
CA ALA A 297 -23.05 -31.88 3.10
C ALA A 297 -24.38 -31.91 2.34
N SER A 298 -25.47 -32.37 2.99
CA SER A 298 -26.83 -32.31 2.44
C SER A 298 -27.28 -30.86 2.17
N ALA A 299 -27.11 -29.96 3.13
CA ALA A 299 -27.49 -28.55 2.98
C ALA A 299 -26.72 -27.86 1.85
N ARG A 300 -25.41 -28.14 1.73
CA ARG A 300 -24.55 -27.64 0.65
C ARG A 300 -24.97 -28.20 -0.71
N ALA A 301 -25.31 -29.49 -0.76
CA ALA A 301 -25.79 -30.13 -1.98
C ALA A 301 -27.14 -29.54 -2.43
N ILE A 302 -28.06 -29.28 -1.50
CA ILE A 302 -29.34 -28.60 -1.76
C ILE A 302 -29.09 -27.19 -2.27
N LEU A 303 -28.20 -26.43 -1.61
CA LEU A 303 -27.82 -25.08 -2.03
C LEU A 303 -27.30 -25.05 -3.47
N ASN A 304 -26.43 -25.99 -3.84
CA ASN A 304 -25.84 -26.09 -5.17
C ASN A 304 -26.87 -26.39 -6.28
N THR A 305 -28.08 -26.85 -5.94
CA THR A 305 -29.17 -26.99 -6.92
C THR A 305 -29.77 -25.64 -7.36
N GLY A 306 -29.64 -24.60 -6.54
CA GLY A 306 -30.07 -23.24 -6.87
C GLY A 306 -31.58 -23.06 -7.07
N THR A 307 -32.42 -23.91 -6.48
CA THR A 307 -33.88 -23.87 -6.67
C THR A 307 -34.64 -23.24 -5.50
N ASP A 308 -35.85 -22.73 -5.78
CA ASP A 308 -36.78 -22.25 -4.76
C ASP A 308 -37.18 -23.35 -3.77
N GLN A 309 -37.35 -24.59 -4.27
CA GLN A 309 -37.58 -25.75 -3.41
C GLN A 309 -36.42 -25.98 -2.45
N GLY A 310 -35.17 -25.91 -2.94
CA GLY A 310 -33.98 -26.03 -2.10
C GLY A 310 -33.89 -24.91 -1.06
N THR A 311 -34.23 -23.69 -1.46
CA THR A 311 -34.27 -22.54 -0.54
C THR A 311 -35.34 -22.70 0.54
N ALA A 312 -36.54 -23.20 0.19
CA ALA A 312 -37.59 -23.48 1.17
C ALA A 312 -37.17 -24.56 2.18
N LEU A 313 -36.47 -25.61 1.73
CA LEU A 313 -35.92 -26.65 2.62
C LEU A 313 -34.87 -26.10 3.58
N LEU A 314 -33.96 -25.26 3.08
CA LEU A 314 -32.93 -24.61 3.90
C LEU A 314 -33.54 -23.61 4.89
N ALA A 315 -34.56 -22.83 4.48
CA ALA A 315 -35.31 -21.95 5.37
C ALA A 315 -36.05 -22.74 6.46
N GLY A 316 -36.58 -23.92 6.12
CA GLY A 316 -37.24 -24.81 7.09
C GLY A 316 -36.34 -25.24 8.26
N LEU A 317 -35.01 -25.27 8.10
CA LEU A 317 -34.09 -25.54 9.21
C LEU A 317 -34.16 -24.47 10.33
N LEU A 318 -34.67 -23.27 10.05
CA LEU A 318 -34.86 -22.22 11.05
C LEU A 318 -35.96 -22.56 12.08
N THR A 319 -36.80 -23.57 11.84
CA THR A 319 -37.76 -24.05 12.86
C THR A 319 -37.12 -24.96 13.89
N ASN A 320 -35.87 -25.39 13.68
CA ASN A 320 -35.16 -26.29 14.58
C ASN A 320 -34.73 -25.57 15.87
N THR A 321 -34.77 -26.24 17.01
CA THR A 321 -34.32 -25.69 18.30
C THR A 321 -32.81 -25.80 18.53
N ASP A 322 -32.11 -26.58 17.72
CA ASP A 322 -30.64 -26.71 17.76
C ASP A 322 -29.97 -25.52 17.04
N PRO A 323 -29.20 -24.66 17.74
CA PRO A 323 -28.52 -23.51 17.14
C PRO A 323 -27.56 -23.88 16.01
N LEU A 324 -26.97 -25.09 16.03
CA LEU A 324 -26.07 -25.53 14.96
C LEU A 324 -26.82 -25.71 13.63
N ARG A 325 -28.11 -26.08 13.69
CA ARG A 325 -28.97 -26.24 12.52
C ARG A 325 -29.41 -24.90 11.95
N THR A 326 -29.75 -23.95 12.82
CA THR A 326 -30.16 -22.61 12.39
C THR A 326 -28.98 -21.79 11.87
N ASP A 327 -27.77 -21.98 12.42
CA ASP A 327 -26.53 -21.40 11.88
C ASP A 327 -26.16 -22.01 10.51
N LEU A 328 -26.30 -23.33 10.35
CA LEU A 328 -26.15 -23.97 9.04
C LEU A 328 -27.13 -23.39 8.02
N ALA A 329 -28.40 -23.21 8.41
CA ALA A 329 -29.42 -22.57 7.58
C ALA A 329 -28.99 -21.15 7.17
N LEU A 330 -28.57 -20.33 8.13
CA LEU A 330 -28.10 -18.97 7.89
C LEU A 330 -26.92 -18.93 6.91
N LYS A 331 -25.91 -19.77 7.12
CA LYS A 331 -24.74 -19.89 6.24
C LYS A 331 -25.14 -20.23 4.81
N CYS A 332 -26.00 -21.24 4.62
CA CYS A 332 -26.46 -21.63 3.29
C CYS A 332 -27.33 -20.54 2.63
N LEU A 333 -28.24 -19.93 3.38
CA LEU A 333 -29.13 -18.88 2.87
C LEU A 333 -28.37 -17.59 2.53
N LEU A 334 -27.31 -17.23 3.27
CA LEU A 334 -26.41 -16.13 2.92
C LEU A 334 -25.59 -16.43 1.67
N ALA A 335 -25.15 -17.67 1.48
CA ALA A 335 -24.40 -18.09 0.30
C ALA A 335 -25.27 -18.21 -0.98
N SER A 336 -26.59 -18.29 -0.83
CA SER A 336 -27.51 -18.38 -1.98
C SER A 336 -27.46 -17.14 -2.88
N LYS A 337 -27.57 -17.32 -4.19
CA LYS A 337 -27.63 -16.22 -5.16
C LYS A 337 -29.06 -15.70 -5.39
N GLY A 338 -30.08 -16.47 -4.99
CA GLY A 338 -31.50 -16.17 -5.24
C GLY A 338 -32.16 -15.29 -4.17
N ASN A 339 -33.43 -14.97 -4.38
CA ASN A 339 -34.25 -14.31 -3.37
C ASN A 339 -34.64 -15.30 -2.27
N VAL A 340 -33.90 -15.29 -1.17
CA VAL A 340 -34.16 -16.12 0.01
C VAL A 340 -35.09 -15.46 1.02
N ILE A 341 -35.38 -14.17 0.86
CA ILE A 341 -36.09 -13.37 1.86
C ILE A 341 -37.50 -13.90 2.07
N GLN A 342 -38.25 -14.12 0.99
CA GLN A 342 -39.64 -14.57 1.11
C GLN A 342 -39.74 -15.92 1.84
N ALA A 343 -38.87 -16.88 1.51
CA ALA A 343 -38.85 -18.18 2.17
C ALA A 343 -38.57 -18.09 3.68
N VAL A 344 -37.72 -17.15 4.10
CA VAL A 344 -37.46 -16.90 5.53
C VAL A 344 -38.63 -16.17 6.20
N ILE A 345 -39.27 -15.22 5.52
CA ILE A 345 -40.45 -14.52 6.04
C ILE A 345 -41.62 -15.49 6.23
N ASP A 346 -41.85 -16.39 5.28
CA ASP A 346 -42.94 -17.37 5.32
C ASP A 346 -42.83 -18.29 6.55
N ILE A 347 -41.61 -18.65 6.93
CA ILE A 347 -41.34 -19.54 8.08
C ILE A 347 -41.14 -18.80 9.40
N TYR A 348 -40.86 -17.49 9.37
CA TYR A 348 -40.49 -16.69 10.56
C TYR A 348 -41.41 -16.92 11.78
N PRO A 349 -42.75 -16.95 11.66
CA PRO A 349 -43.63 -17.15 12.81
C PRO A 349 -43.50 -18.53 13.49
N GLN A 350 -42.95 -19.54 12.79
CA GLN A 350 -42.76 -20.89 13.32
C GLN A 350 -41.31 -21.15 13.75
N THR A 351 -40.43 -20.16 13.64
CA THR A 351 -39.02 -20.32 13.99
C THR A 351 -38.81 -20.41 15.50
N SER A 352 -37.80 -21.20 15.90
CA SER A 352 -37.33 -21.26 17.28
C SER A 352 -36.64 -19.94 17.68
N VAL A 353 -36.25 -19.77 18.94
CA VAL A 353 -35.45 -18.61 19.38
C VAL A 353 -34.17 -18.44 18.53
N PRO A 354 -33.28 -19.44 18.41
CA PRO A 354 -32.08 -19.31 17.57
C PRO A 354 -32.42 -19.20 16.07
N GLY A 355 -33.58 -19.71 15.65
CA GLY A 355 -34.12 -19.55 14.30
C GLY A 355 -34.53 -18.11 13.98
N ARG A 356 -35.21 -17.43 14.92
CA ARG A 356 -35.56 -16.00 14.81
C ARG A 356 -34.30 -15.15 14.74
N SER A 357 -33.32 -15.41 15.63
CA SER A 357 -32.03 -14.73 15.61
C SER A 357 -31.34 -14.85 14.25
N ALA A 358 -31.26 -16.06 13.70
CA ALA A 358 -30.68 -16.32 12.37
C ALA A 358 -31.47 -15.65 11.24
N ALA A 359 -32.81 -15.67 11.29
CA ALA A 359 -33.66 -15.01 10.30
C ALA A 359 -33.43 -13.48 10.28
N LEU A 360 -33.39 -12.84 11.46
CA LEU A 360 -33.12 -11.41 11.58
C LEU A 360 -31.72 -11.05 11.07
N ALA A 361 -30.71 -11.84 11.42
CA ALA A 361 -29.35 -11.68 10.90
C ALA A 361 -29.30 -11.75 9.36
N LEU A 362 -30.05 -12.69 8.75
CA LEU A 362 -30.18 -12.78 7.29
C LEU A 362 -30.82 -11.51 6.70
N LEU A 363 -31.90 -11.00 7.31
CA LEU A 363 -32.58 -9.78 6.84
C LEU A 363 -31.65 -8.57 6.87
N GLY A 364 -30.87 -8.40 7.94
CA GLY A 364 -29.84 -7.37 8.06
C GLY A 364 -28.74 -7.51 7.01
N ALA A 365 -28.12 -8.68 6.91
CA ALA A 365 -27.04 -8.94 5.96
C ALA A 365 -27.46 -8.79 4.49
N ARG A 366 -28.72 -9.12 4.16
CA ARG A 366 -29.30 -8.93 2.82
C ARG A 366 -29.85 -7.52 2.57
N LYS A 367 -29.71 -6.60 3.54
CA LYS A 367 -30.20 -5.22 3.48
C LYS A 367 -31.69 -5.16 3.11
N SER A 368 -32.48 -6.05 3.69
CA SER A 368 -33.89 -6.21 3.37
C SER A 368 -34.74 -5.09 3.99
N ARG A 369 -34.53 -3.84 3.57
CA ARG A 369 -35.18 -2.63 4.11
C ARG A 369 -36.70 -2.75 4.15
N ALA A 370 -37.32 -3.43 3.18
CA ALA A 370 -38.76 -3.69 3.14
C ALA A 370 -39.31 -4.34 4.43
N ASN A 371 -38.48 -5.13 5.13
CA ASN A 371 -38.84 -5.89 6.33
C ASN A 371 -38.39 -5.22 7.64
N GLU A 372 -37.97 -3.94 7.60
CA GLU A 372 -37.68 -3.14 8.80
C GLU A 372 -38.79 -3.19 9.87
N PRO A 373 -40.10 -3.11 9.55
CA PRO A 373 -41.14 -3.17 10.58
C PRO A 373 -41.10 -4.46 11.41
N LEU A 374 -40.81 -5.60 10.78
CA LEU A 374 -40.66 -6.89 11.47
C LEU A 374 -39.44 -6.90 12.39
N VAL A 375 -38.34 -6.28 11.97
CA VAL A 375 -37.13 -6.15 12.81
C VAL A 375 -37.38 -5.23 14.00
N LEU A 376 -38.14 -4.15 13.82
CA LEU A 376 -38.52 -3.27 14.93
C LEU A 376 -39.43 -3.96 15.93
N GLU A 377 -40.41 -4.74 15.47
CA GLU A 377 -41.27 -5.56 16.34
C GLU A 377 -40.45 -6.57 17.15
N ALA A 378 -39.43 -7.18 16.54
CA ALA A 378 -38.56 -8.15 17.20
C ALA A 378 -37.67 -7.55 18.33
N LEU A 379 -37.55 -6.22 18.43
CA LEU A 379 -36.91 -5.58 19.58
C LEU A 379 -37.72 -5.75 20.88
N GLU A 380 -38.99 -6.10 20.78
CA GLU A 380 -39.86 -6.36 21.94
C GLU A 380 -39.98 -7.87 22.26
N ASP A 381 -39.23 -8.74 21.55
CA ASP A 381 -39.26 -10.19 21.79
C ASP A 381 -38.85 -10.51 23.25
N PRO A 382 -39.54 -11.45 23.93
CA PRO A 382 -39.20 -11.82 25.30
C PRO A 382 -37.76 -12.36 25.44
N SER A 383 -37.18 -12.93 24.38
CA SER A 383 -35.81 -13.43 24.35
C SER A 383 -34.78 -12.29 24.16
N PRO A 384 -33.83 -12.10 25.09
CA PRO A 384 -32.73 -11.14 24.91
C PRO A 384 -31.88 -11.40 23.66
N GLU A 385 -31.71 -12.67 23.30
CA GLU A 385 -30.97 -13.09 22.10
C GLU A 385 -31.62 -12.54 20.82
N VAL A 386 -32.95 -12.63 20.74
CA VAL A 386 -33.72 -12.14 19.58
C VAL A 386 -33.69 -10.62 19.52
N ARG A 387 -33.80 -9.93 20.66
CA ARG A 387 -33.68 -8.47 20.73
C ARG A 387 -32.32 -7.98 20.24
N LEU A 388 -31.23 -8.65 20.65
CA LEU A 388 -29.89 -8.32 20.19
C LEU A 388 -29.72 -8.57 18.68
N ALA A 389 -30.24 -9.69 18.17
CA ALA A 389 -30.22 -9.99 16.73
C ALA A 389 -31.05 -8.95 15.93
N ALA A 390 -32.20 -8.53 16.46
CA ALA A 390 -33.03 -7.48 15.87
C ALA A 390 -32.30 -6.14 15.83
N ALA A 391 -31.73 -5.70 16.95
CA ALA A 391 -30.96 -4.46 17.01
C ALA A 391 -29.77 -4.48 16.04
N SER A 392 -29.08 -5.62 15.92
CA SER A 392 -27.96 -5.78 14.98
C SER A 392 -28.43 -5.74 13.52
N ALA A 393 -29.58 -6.36 13.22
CA ALA A 393 -30.16 -6.38 11.88
C ALA A 393 -30.57 -4.98 11.38
N LEU A 394 -30.92 -4.04 12.29
CA LEU A 394 -31.26 -2.67 11.93
C LEU A 394 -30.16 -1.95 11.17
N SER A 395 -28.87 -2.24 11.43
CA SER A 395 -27.76 -1.68 10.64
C SER A 395 -27.87 -1.95 9.12
N GLY A 396 -28.55 -3.04 8.74
CA GLY A 396 -28.79 -3.40 7.34
C GLY A 396 -30.17 -2.98 6.82
N VAL A 397 -31.20 -2.96 7.68
CA VAL A 397 -32.59 -2.70 7.26
C VAL A 397 -33.08 -1.27 7.52
N ALA A 398 -32.33 -0.46 8.29
CA ALA A 398 -32.72 0.90 8.64
C ALA A 398 -33.00 1.76 7.40
N ARG A 399 -34.04 2.59 7.52
CA ARG A 399 -34.52 3.52 6.50
C ARG A 399 -34.32 4.97 6.97
N PRO A 400 -33.84 5.87 6.10
CA PRO A 400 -33.69 7.28 6.43
C PRO A 400 -34.98 7.94 6.94
N ASP A 401 -36.14 7.55 6.41
CA ASP A 401 -37.44 8.12 6.78
C ASP A 401 -37.89 7.80 8.22
N ASN A 402 -37.28 6.81 8.87
CA ASN A 402 -37.62 6.39 10.23
C ASN A 402 -36.52 6.72 11.27
N ARG A 403 -35.61 7.64 10.92
CA ARG A 403 -34.44 8.01 11.73
C ARG A 403 -34.79 8.40 13.17
N ASP A 404 -35.85 9.17 13.38
CA ASP A 404 -36.28 9.62 14.71
C ASP A 404 -36.65 8.45 15.63
N THR A 405 -37.07 7.31 15.07
CA THR A 405 -37.32 6.09 15.84
C THR A 405 -36.02 5.48 16.33
N TYR A 406 -34.97 5.41 15.51
CA TYR A 406 -33.69 4.85 15.94
C TYR A 406 -33.01 5.71 17.02
N PHE A 407 -33.13 7.04 16.93
CA PHE A 407 -32.65 7.93 18.01
C PHE A 407 -33.35 7.65 19.34
N ARG A 408 -34.70 7.53 19.33
CA ARG A 408 -35.45 7.19 20.54
C ARG A 408 -35.11 5.81 21.09
N LEU A 409 -34.88 4.84 20.22
CA LEU A 409 -34.44 3.49 20.62
C LEU A 409 -33.06 3.53 21.27
N LEU A 410 -32.09 4.25 20.67
CA LEU A 410 -30.75 4.42 21.23
C LEU A 410 -30.79 5.09 22.62
N GLU A 411 -31.59 6.15 22.77
CA GLU A 411 -31.71 6.92 24.02
C GLU A 411 -32.38 6.15 25.16
N ALA A 412 -33.15 5.10 24.83
CA ALA A 412 -33.83 4.21 25.77
C ALA A 412 -33.17 2.82 25.88
N ALA A 413 -32.03 2.61 25.20
CA ALA A 413 -31.41 1.31 25.03
C ALA A 413 -30.85 0.75 26.35
N ALA A 414 -30.97 -0.57 26.53
CA ALA A 414 -30.14 -1.31 27.47
C ALA A 414 -28.68 -1.35 26.97
N PRO A 415 -27.67 -1.47 27.86
CA PRO A 415 -26.26 -1.41 27.49
C PRO A 415 -25.86 -2.32 26.32
N GLU A 416 -26.37 -3.55 26.29
CA GLU A 416 -26.09 -4.55 25.25
C GLU A 416 -26.64 -4.19 23.86
N LEU A 417 -27.56 -3.22 23.77
CA LEU A 417 -28.17 -2.79 22.51
C LEU A 417 -27.60 -1.46 21.99
N ILE A 418 -26.80 -0.74 22.79
CA ILE A 418 -26.30 0.61 22.44
C ILE A 418 -25.50 0.58 21.14
N GLU A 419 -24.47 -0.27 21.03
CA GLU A 419 -23.63 -0.33 19.84
C GLU A 419 -24.43 -0.72 18.57
N PRO A 420 -25.24 -1.80 18.56
CA PRO A 420 -26.11 -2.10 17.43
C PRO A 420 -27.05 -0.94 17.03
N LEU A 421 -27.59 -0.21 18.00
CA LEU A 421 -28.48 0.93 17.73
C LEU A 421 -27.72 2.17 17.25
N GLN A 422 -26.48 2.40 17.68
CA GLN A 422 -25.60 3.40 17.09
C GLN A 422 -25.34 3.08 15.61
N GLN A 423 -25.11 1.80 15.26
CA GLN A 423 -24.97 1.37 13.88
C GLN A 423 -26.27 1.57 13.07
N ALA A 424 -27.44 1.34 13.67
CA ALA A 424 -28.73 1.63 13.04
C ALA A 424 -28.92 3.13 12.77
N VAL A 425 -28.56 3.99 13.72
CA VAL A 425 -28.55 5.45 13.54
C VAL A 425 -27.64 5.83 12.36
N MET A 426 -26.40 5.33 12.33
CA MET A 426 -25.48 5.60 11.22
C MET A 426 -26.00 5.08 9.88
N ALA A 427 -26.60 3.89 9.85
CA ALA A 427 -27.22 3.33 8.65
C ALA A 427 -28.38 4.19 8.11
N SER A 428 -29.15 4.84 9.00
CA SER A 428 -30.23 5.77 8.62
C SER A 428 -29.73 7.11 8.05
N LEU A 429 -28.46 7.42 8.26
CA LEU A 429 -27.78 8.60 7.71
C LEU A 429 -27.07 8.31 6.38
N TYR A 430 -27.04 7.04 5.95
CA TYR A 430 -26.40 6.63 4.71
C TYR A 430 -26.98 7.38 3.51
N GLY A 431 -26.10 7.99 2.71
CA GLY A 431 -26.44 8.80 1.54
C GLY A 431 -26.32 10.30 1.78
N LEU A 432 -26.17 10.75 3.03
CA LEU A 432 -25.79 12.13 3.36
C LEU A 432 -24.27 12.28 3.32
N ASP A 433 -23.78 13.46 2.95
CA ASP A 433 -22.36 13.79 3.11
C ASP A 433 -21.98 13.87 4.59
N PRO A 434 -20.70 13.66 4.94
CA PRO A 434 -20.24 13.62 6.33
C PRO A 434 -20.61 14.86 7.18
N GLU A 435 -20.61 16.05 6.60
CA GLU A 435 -20.92 17.29 7.33
C GLU A 435 -22.40 17.36 7.69
N ALA A 436 -23.29 16.98 6.77
CA ALA A 436 -24.72 16.84 7.06
C ALA A 436 -25.00 15.77 8.13
N GLN A 437 -24.24 14.67 8.13
CA GLN A 437 -24.34 13.65 9.20
C GLN A 437 -23.94 14.23 10.56
N PHE A 438 -22.84 14.98 10.61
CA PHE A 438 -22.40 15.67 11.82
C PHE A 438 -23.46 16.64 12.34
N ASP A 439 -24.05 17.47 11.48
CA ASP A 439 -25.04 18.47 11.89
C ASP A 439 -26.27 17.81 12.53
N ILE A 440 -26.76 16.71 11.95
CA ILE A 440 -27.91 15.96 12.48
C ILE A 440 -27.56 15.34 13.84
N LEU A 441 -26.43 14.64 13.92
CA LEU A 441 -26.00 13.95 15.14
C LEU A 441 -25.71 14.94 16.28
N SER A 442 -25.02 16.04 15.98
CA SER A 442 -24.67 17.09 16.93
C SER A 442 -25.93 17.81 17.44
N SER A 443 -26.87 18.14 16.55
CA SER A 443 -28.16 18.73 16.94
C SER A 443 -28.94 17.80 17.85
N ARG A 444 -29.00 16.49 17.53
CA ARG A 444 -29.70 15.51 18.37
C ARG A 444 -29.02 15.34 19.73
N MET A 445 -27.69 15.25 19.76
CA MET A 445 -26.92 15.16 21.01
C MET A 445 -27.17 16.35 21.93
N GLN A 446 -27.28 17.57 21.38
CA GLN A 446 -27.57 18.78 22.17
C GLN A 446 -28.97 18.77 22.78
N GLN A 447 -29.94 18.14 22.11
CA GLN A 447 -31.31 17.97 22.61
C GLN A 447 -31.46 16.81 23.60
N ALA A 448 -30.53 15.85 23.58
CA ALA A 448 -30.53 14.69 24.48
C ALA A 448 -30.22 15.09 25.93
N GLY A 449 -30.69 14.28 26.90
CA GLY A 449 -30.40 14.49 28.30
C GLY A 449 -28.89 14.41 28.60
N PRO A 450 -28.37 15.04 29.68
CA PRO A 450 -26.94 15.07 29.98
C PRO A 450 -26.28 13.68 30.01
N LEU A 451 -26.96 12.66 30.57
CA LEU A 451 -26.46 11.29 30.65
C LEU A 451 -26.50 10.53 29.30
N GLN A 452 -27.23 11.04 28.31
CA GLN A 452 -27.42 10.41 27.01
C GLN A 452 -26.46 10.97 25.94
N ARG A 453 -25.75 12.06 26.22
CA ARG A 453 -24.84 12.70 25.23
C ARG A 453 -23.75 11.76 24.75
N SER A 454 -23.19 10.95 25.66
CA SER A 454 -22.14 9.97 25.33
C SER A 454 -22.58 8.90 24.33
N LEU A 455 -23.89 8.65 24.19
CA LEU A 455 -24.44 7.73 23.18
C LEU A 455 -24.16 8.22 21.75
N TYR A 456 -23.89 9.51 21.57
CA TYR A 456 -23.63 10.11 20.26
C TYR A 456 -22.14 10.22 19.91
N TYR A 457 -21.23 9.94 20.85
CA TYR A 457 -19.80 10.13 20.62
C TYR A 457 -19.26 9.20 19.52
N ALA A 458 -19.58 7.90 19.58
CA ALA A 458 -19.17 6.96 18.54
C ALA A 458 -19.80 7.27 17.16
N PRO A 459 -21.11 7.55 17.04
CA PRO A 459 -21.71 8.05 15.79
C PRO A 459 -21.03 9.32 15.25
N LEU A 460 -20.75 10.30 16.10
CA LEU A 460 -20.07 11.54 15.70
C LEU A 460 -18.66 11.24 15.19
N ALA A 461 -17.88 10.43 15.91
CA ALA A 461 -16.55 10.01 15.48
C ALA A 461 -16.58 9.28 14.13
N ALA A 462 -17.60 8.43 13.92
CA ALA A 462 -17.80 7.68 12.68
C ALA A 462 -18.12 8.57 11.46
N THR A 463 -18.50 9.84 11.65
CA THR A 463 -18.61 10.80 10.54
C THR A 463 -17.26 11.10 9.90
N GLY A 464 -16.16 10.99 10.65
CA GLY A 464 -14.80 11.30 10.19
C GLY A 464 -14.56 12.79 9.90
N THR A 465 -15.50 13.67 10.27
CA THR A 465 -15.35 15.12 10.04
C THR A 465 -14.39 15.74 11.03
N LYS A 466 -13.66 16.78 10.61
CA LYS A 466 -12.82 17.55 11.52
C LYS A 466 -13.64 18.19 12.65
N ARG A 467 -14.87 18.63 12.37
CA ARG A 467 -15.80 19.19 13.39
C ARG A 467 -16.18 18.17 14.46
N ALA A 468 -16.39 16.91 14.09
CA ALA A 468 -16.58 15.83 15.06
C ALA A 468 -15.35 15.62 15.93
N VAL A 469 -14.16 15.58 15.31
CA VAL A 469 -12.90 15.42 16.04
C VAL A 469 -12.66 16.58 16.98
N ASP A 470 -12.80 17.83 16.53
CA ASP A 470 -12.67 19.03 17.37
C ASP A 470 -13.59 18.98 18.58
N LEU A 471 -14.88 18.69 18.36
CA LEU A 471 -15.88 18.60 19.42
C LEU A 471 -15.56 17.49 20.43
N LEU A 472 -15.30 16.27 19.95
CA LEU A 472 -15.06 15.12 20.80
C LEU A 472 -13.69 15.20 21.49
N SER A 473 -12.69 15.79 20.85
CA SER A 473 -11.40 16.07 21.47
C SER A 473 -11.56 16.92 22.72
N GLU A 474 -12.33 18.02 22.66
CA GLU A 474 -12.58 18.84 23.85
C GLU A 474 -13.33 18.08 24.94
N LEU A 475 -14.36 17.34 24.57
CA LEU A 475 -15.15 16.55 25.53
C LEU A 475 -14.28 15.49 26.23
N TYR A 476 -13.43 14.77 25.48
CA TYR A 476 -12.54 13.76 26.07
C TYR A 476 -11.42 14.35 26.91
N LEU A 477 -10.93 15.55 26.57
CA LEU A 477 -9.99 16.28 27.42
C LEU A 477 -10.68 16.68 28.73
N GLU A 478 -11.85 17.31 28.67
CA GLU A 478 -12.64 17.69 29.86
C GLU A 478 -13.00 16.49 30.75
N GLU A 479 -13.30 15.34 30.15
CA GLU A 479 -13.61 14.09 30.86
C GLU A 479 -12.35 13.37 31.41
N GLY A 480 -11.14 13.78 31.02
CA GLY A 480 -9.91 13.12 31.40
C GLY A 480 -9.68 11.75 30.71
N ASN A 481 -10.35 11.49 29.58
CA ASN A 481 -10.37 10.20 28.91
C ASN A 481 -9.32 10.10 27.78
N ALA A 482 -8.06 9.88 28.17
CA ALA A 482 -6.95 9.77 27.22
C ALA A 482 -7.10 8.62 26.21
N GLU A 483 -7.67 7.48 26.62
CA GLU A 483 -7.85 6.32 25.73
C GLU A 483 -8.81 6.64 24.58
N ALA A 484 -9.98 7.22 24.89
CA ALA A 484 -10.95 7.64 23.88
C ALA A 484 -10.42 8.77 23.00
N TYR A 485 -9.66 9.72 23.58
CA TYR A 485 -9.00 10.79 22.84
C TYR A 485 -7.99 10.24 21.81
N ILE A 486 -7.14 9.29 22.21
CA ILE A 486 -6.17 8.64 21.32
C ILE A 486 -6.90 7.83 20.23
N ALA A 487 -7.93 7.07 20.60
CA ALA A 487 -8.73 6.28 19.67
C ALA A 487 -9.40 7.15 18.60
N LEU A 488 -9.97 8.31 19.00
CA LEU A 488 -10.56 9.30 18.10
C LEU A 488 -9.54 9.80 17.06
N ILE A 489 -8.37 10.25 17.51
CA ILE A 489 -7.33 10.79 16.62
C ILE A 489 -6.80 9.71 15.67
N ASN A 490 -6.64 8.48 16.16
CA ASN A 490 -6.20 7.36 15.34
C ASN A 490 -7.26 6.93 14.31
N GLY A 491 -8.54 6.98 14.68
CA GLY A 491 -9.65 6.68 13.78
C GLY A 491 -9.85 7.71 12.67
N TRP A 492 -9.56 8.99 12.95
CA TRP A 492 -9.66 10.07 11.95
C TRP A 492 -8.57 10.00 10.87
N SER A 493 -7.36 9.54 11.22
CA SER A 493 -6.22 9.39 10.31
C SER A 493 -5.86 10.65 9.47
N PRO A 494 -5.67 11.83 10.10
CA PRO A 494 -5.28 13.05 9.38
C PRO A 494 -3.82 13.01 8.91
N ALA A 495 -3.40 14.02 8.15
CA ALA A 495 -1.99 14.24 7.81
C ALA A 495 -1.09 14.29 9.06
N GLY A 496 0.17 13.89 8.90
CA GLY A 496 1.12 13.72 10.00
C GLY A 496 1.26 14.93 10.91
N ALA A 497 1.43 16.12 10.33
CA ALA A 497 1.57 17.36 11.10
C ALA A 497 0.28 17.73 11.85
N GLN A 498 -0.89 17.57 11.23
CA GLN A 498 -2.18 17.75 11.93
C GLN A 498 -2.33 16.76 13.08
N LYS A 499 -1.94 15.50 12.89
CA LYS A 499 -1.97 14.49 13.96
C LYS A 499 -1.10 14.90 15.15
N VAL A 500 0.10 15.43 14.89
CA VAL A 500 1.00 15.94 15.93
C VAL A 500 0.36 17.07 16.74
N ILE A 501 -0.37 17.99 16.10
CA ILE A 501 -1.06 19.09 16.79
C ILE A 501 -2.05 18.55 17.84
N TYR A 502 -2.90 17.59 17.48
CA TYR A 502 -3.85 17.00 18.43
C TYR A 502 -3.15 16.16 19.51
N LEU A 503 -2.12 15.39 19.15
CA LEU A 503 -1.38 14.61 20.15
C LEU A 503 -0.65 15.52 21.14
N ARG A 504 -0.10 16.66 20.70
CA ARG A 504 0.49 17.68 21.57
C ARG A 504 -0.55 18.34 22.46
N LYS A 505 -1.73 18.68 21.93
CA LYS A 505 -2.85 19.17 22.75
C LYS A 505 -3.21 18.18 23.87
N GLY A 506 -3.15 16.88 23.58
CA GLY A 506 -3.27 15.83 24.60
C GLY A 506 -2.13 15.84 25.62
N LEU A 507 -0.88 15.98 25.18
CA LEU A 507 0.30 16.05 26.07
C LEU A 507 0.29 17.28 26.99
N ASP A 508 -0.30 18.39 26.54
CA ASP A 508 -0.46 19.61 27.34
C ASP A 508 -1.53 19.44 28.46
N HIS A 509 -2.38 18.40 28.36
CA HIS A 509 -3.50 18.16 29.28
C HIS A 509 -3.29 16.92 30.16
N PHE A 510 -2.83 15.81 29.58
CA PHE A 510 -2.64 14.53 30.24
C PHE A 510 -1.21 14.41 30.77
N THR A 511 -1.03 14.53 32.08
CA THR A 511 0.30 14.55 32.72
C THR A 511 0.71 13.23 33.36
N GLU A 512 -0.20 12.24 33.46
CA GLU A 512 0.13 10.93 34.02
C GLU A 512 1.13 10.17 33.12
N PRO A 513 2.15 9.50 33.66
CA PRO A 513 3.21 8.86 32.87
C PRO A 513 2.69 7.84 31.85
N GLU A 514 1.69 7.03 32.22
CA GLU A 514 1.07 6.05 31.33
C GLU A 514 0.39 6.72 30.13
N GLN A 515 -0.39 7.78 30.38
CA GLN A 515 -1.10 8.54 29.34
C GLN A 515 -0.10 9.29 28.44
N THR A 516 0.92 9.90 29.04
CA THR A 516 2.02 10.58 28.34
C THR A 516 2.73 9.59 27.40
N GLY A 517 3.09 8.41 27.91
CA GLY A 517 3.70 7.34 27.12
C GLY A 517 2.81 6.87 25.98
N ALA A 518 1.51 6.72 26.20
CA ALA A 518 0.54 6.30 25.18
C ALA A 518 0.38 7.33 24.05
N LEU A 519 0.33 8.63 24.38
CA LEU A 519 0.30 9.73 23.42
C LEU A 519 1.61 9.82 22.62
N LEU A 520 2.75 9.76 23.30
CA LEU A 520 4.06 9.72 22.66
C LEU A 520 4.13 8.54 21.70
N ALA A 521 3.70 7.34 22.07
CA ALA A 521 3.76 6.18 21.19
C ALA A 521 3.02 6.36 19.85
N GLN A 522 2.04 7.28 19.76
CA GLN A 522 1.35 7.59 18.51
C GLN A 522 2.18 8.51 17.58
N MET A 523 3.12 9.29 18.13
CA MET A 523 3.94 10.26 17.39
C MET A 523 4.83 9.60 16.33
N ARG A 524 5.34 8.38 16.59
CA ARG A 524 6.23 7.66 15.66
C ARG A 524 5.64 7.39 14.28
N ASN A 525 4.30 7.31 14.19
CA ASN A 525 3.58 6.98 12.97
C ASN A 525 3.12 8.22 12.19
N THR A 526 3.56 9.41 12.59
CA THR A 526 3.16 10.67 11.93
C THR A 526 4.04 11.01 10.74
N GLY A 527 5.31 10.57 10.74
CA GLY A 527 6.30 10.98 9.74
C GLY A 527 6.65 12.48 9.76
N ALA A 528 6.19 13.23 10.77
CA ALA A 528 6.36 14.68 10.85
C ALA A 528 7.59 15.06 11.68
N PHE A 529 8.36 16.07 11.25
CA PHE A 529 9.50 16.57 12.02
C PHE A 529 9.07 17.12 13.39
N GLN A 530 7.91 17.79 13.43
CA GLN A 530 7.29 18.32 14.64
C GLN A 530 7.04 17.23 15.71
N ALA A 531 6.88 15.96 15.31
CA ALA A 531 6.75 14.85 16.27
C ALA A 531 8.06 14.58 17.03
N MET A 532 9.21 14.76 16.38
CA MET A 532 10.52 14.68 17.04
C MET A 532 10.68 15.84 18.02
N VAL A 533 10.32 17.06 17.57
CA VAL A 533 10.34 18.26 18.42
C VAL A 533 9.42 18.08 19.64
N ALA A 534 8.23 17.52 19.44
CA ALA A 534 7.27 17.21 20.52
C ALA A 534 7.80 16.19 21.52
N SER A 535 8.58 15.22 21.05
CA SER A 535 9.11 14.13 21.87
C SER A 535 10.37 14.53 22.63
N ALA A 536 11.15 15.48 22.10
CA ALA A 536 12.45 15.84 22.64
C ALA A 536 12.46 16.27 24.13
N PRO A 537 11.52 17.09 24.62
CA PRO A 537 11.46 17.45 26.04
C PRO A 537 11.31 16.24 26.98
N TYR A 538 10.73 15.14 26.49
CA TYR A 538 10.47 13.93 27.28
C TYR A 538 11.66 12.96 27.33
N LEU A 539 12.73 13.20 26.57
CA LEU A 539 13.98 12.42 26.68
C LEU A 539 14.57 12.50 28.09
N ASP A 540 14.45 13.65 28.74
CA ASP A 540 14.96 13.91 30.09
C ASP A 540 13.91 13.63 31.20
N SER A 541 12.82 12.93 30.87
CA SER A 541 11.78 12.57 31.84
C SER A 541 12.31 11.72 33.00
N ALA A 542 11.82 11.99 34.21
CA ALA A 542 12.11 11.18 35.39
C ALA A 542 11.50 9.76 35.33
N HIS A 543 10.56 9.54 34.41
CA HIS A 543 9.86 8.28 34.18
C HIS A 543 10.51 7.50 33.02
N PRO A 544 11.21 6.37 33.28
CA PRO A 544 11.95 5.64 32.25
C PRO A 544 11.09 5.20 31.06
N GLU A 545 9.84 4.83 31.29
CA GLU A 545 8.87 4.43 30.28
C GLU A 545 8.53 5.58 29.32
N VAL A 546 8.41 6.80 29.83
CA VAL A 546 8.15 8.02 29.05
C VAL A 546 9.40 8.41 28.25
N SER A 547 10.57 8.38 28.90
CA SER A 547 11.86 8.66 28.24
C SER A 547 12.14 7.66 27.12
N LEU A 548 11.86 6.38 27.33
CA LEU A 548 11.99 5.34 26.30
C LEU A 548 11.00 5.55 25.14
N ALA A 549 9.74 5.89 25.43
CA ALA A 549 8.75 6.17 24.38
C ALA A 549 9.18 7.37 23.50
N ALA A 550 9.62 8.45 24.12
CA ALA A 550 10.19 9.61 23.43
C ALA A 550 11.41 9.24 22.58
N ALA A 551 12.31 8.44 23.14
CA ALA A 551 13.51 7.99 22.44
C ALA A 551 13.19 7.13 21.22
N MET A 552 12.22 6.22 21.34
CA MET A 552 11.73 5.40 20.23
C MET A 552 11.13 6.25 19.11
N ASN A 553 10.36 7.28 19.45
CA ASN A 553 9.77 8.17 18.46
C ASN A 553 10.85 8.89 17.65
N ILE A 554 11.80 9.53 18.33
CA ILE A 554 12.87 10.31 17.69
C ILE A 554 13.71 9.39 16.80
N TYR A 555 14.11 8.22 17.30
CA TYR A 555 14.85 7.24 16.50
C TYR A 555 14.12 6.81 15.25
N ARG A 556 12.86 6.35 15.39
CA ARG A 556 12.11 5.81 14.24
C ARG A 556 11.82 6.91 13.22
N LEU A 557 11.50 8.12 13.66
CA LEU A 557 11.26 9.25 12.77
C LEU A 557 12.54 9.67 12.03
N ALA A 558 13.69 9.78 12.72
CA ALA A 558 14.96 10.14 12.10
C ALA A 558 15.46 9.10 11.09
N VAL A 559 15.41 7.81 11.46
CA VAL A 559 15.91 6.74 10.59
C VAL A 559 15.03 6.51 9.36
N ASN A 560 13.72 6.70 9.50
CA ASN A 560 12.79 6.55 8.37
C ASN A 560 12.74 7.78 7.46
N ASN A 561 13.25 8.93 7.90
CA ASN A 561 13.23 10.19 7.14
C ASN A 561 14.66 10.76 7.03
N PRO A 562 15.39 10.45 5.95
CA PRO A 562 16.81 10.82 5.83
C PRO A 562 17.05 12.34 5.78
N ASP A 563 16.00 13.15 5.58
CA ASP A 563 16.04 14.60 5.62
C ASP A 563 15.99 15.20 7.04
N PHE A 564 15.63 14.41 8.06
CA PHE A 564 15.51 14.87 9.44
C PHE A 564 16.83 14.78 10.17
N TYR A 565 17.80 15.61 9.78
CA TYR A 565 19.12 15.69 10.39
C TYR A 565 19.49 17.13 10.74
N GLY A 566 20.56 17.31 11.51
CA GLY A 566 21.08 18.59 11.96
C GLY A 566 21.70 18.50 13.35
N PRO A 567 22.34 19.57 13.85
CA PRO A 567 23.01 19.57 15.14
C PRO A 567 22.10 19.15 16.30
N LEU A 568 20.86 19.62 16.31
CA LEU A 568 19.89 19.32 17.36
C LEU A 568 19.40 17.86 17.28
N VAL A 569 19.13 17.36 16.07
CA VAL A 569 18.75 15.95 15.89
C VAL A 569 19.88 15.03 16.32
N LYS A 570 21.14 15.39 16.03
CA LYS A 570 22.31 14.67 16.49
C LYS A 570 22.35 14.60 18.02
N GLU A 571 22.16 15.73 18.71
CA GLU A 571 22.09 15.77 20.18
C GLU A 571 21.00 14.85 20.72
N TRP A 572 19.78 14.92 20.16
CA TRP A 572 18.68 14.04 20.56
C TRP A 572 19.02 12.57 20.32
N MET A 573 19.59 12.22 19.17
CA MET A 573 19.96 10.84 18.83
C MET A 573 21.08 10.31 19.74
N GLU A 574 22.02 11.17 20.17
CA GLU A 574 23.03 10.80 21.17
C GLU A 574 22.40 10.51 22.54
N LYS A 575 21.39 11.28 22.96
CA LYS A 575 20.59 10.96 24.17
C LYS A 575 19.80 9.66 24.01
N VAL A 576 19.19 9.46 22.83
CA VAL A 576 18.45 8.22 22.49
C VAL A 576 19.32 6.98 22.68
N VAL A 577 20.57 6.99 22.22
CA VAL A 577 21.50 5.86 22.43
C VAL A 577 21.64 5.55 23.92
N LYS A 578 21.86 6.57 24.76
CA LYS A 578 22.05 6.39 26.21
C LYS A 578 20.80 5.80 26.87
N ILE A 579 19.61 6.28 26.51
CA ILE A 579 18.33 5.78 27.02
C ILE A 579 18.12 4.32 26.60
N MET A 580 18.34 4.00 25.32
CA MET A 580 18.17 2.64 24.81
C MET A 580 19.16 1.64 25.43
N GLU A 581 20.41 2.05 25.68
CA GLU A 581 21.43 1.24 26.34
C GLU A 581 21.05 0.88 27.79
N GLN A 582 20.27 1.74 28.46
CA GLN A 582 19.81 1.53 29.84
C GLN A 582 18.45 0.79 29.94
N ALA A 583 17.64 0.82 28.88
CA ALA A 583 16.26 0.33 28.90
C ALA A 583 16.12 -1.21 28.86
N GLY A 584 17.13 -1.93 28.36
CA GLY A 584 17.18 -3.41 28.46
C GLY A 584 16.04 -4.19 27.78
N TYR A 585 15.47 -3.70 26.67
CA TYR A 585 14.39 -4.38 25.93
C TYR A 585 14.93 -5.34 24.84
N PRO A 586 14.14 -6.35 24.39
CA PRO A 586 14.62 -7.46 23.55
C PRO A 586 15.32 -7.05 22.24
N ASP A 587 14.87 -5.97 21.60
CA ASP A 587 15.39 -5.50 20.30
C ASP A 587 16.47 -4.41 20.40
N SER A 588 16.87 -4.06 21.63
CA SER A 588 17.76 -2.92 21.90
C SER A 588 19.09 -2.98 21.15
N ILE A 589 19.68 -4.17 20.99
CA ILE A 589 20.96 -4.32 20.28
C ILE A 589 20.83 -3.88 18.81
N TYR A 590 19.75 -4.27 18.13
CA TYR A 590 19.53 -3.93 16.72
C TYR A 590 19.21 -2.44 16.56
N ASP A 591 18.34 -1.91 17.41
CA ASP A 591 17.94 -0.51 17.36
C ASP A 591 19.12 0.43 17.69
N ILE A 592 19.96 0.10 18.69
CA ILE A 592 21.18 0.84 19.02
C ILE A 592 22.16 0.83 17.82
N GLN A 593 22.32 -0.30 17.13
CA GLN A 593 23.16 -0.38 15.94
C GLN A 593 22.65 0.52 14.81
N ASN A 594 21.33 0.56 14.60
CA ASN A 594 20.72 1.45 13.60
C ASN A 594 20.91 2.93 13.94
N VAL A 595 20.74 3.32 15.21
CA VAL A 595 20.99 4.69 15.66
C VAL A 595 22.47 5.06 15.45
N LYS A 596 23.41 4.17 15.79
CA LYS A 596 24.85 4.39 15.58
C LYS A 596 25.19 4.52 14.09
N LYS A 597 24.57 3.71 13.23
CA LYS A 597 24.71 3.79 11.77
C LYS A 597 24.16 5.11 11.22
N TYR A 598 23.00 5.56 11.72
CA TYR A 598 22.43 6.84 11.38
C TYR A 598 23.38 7.99 11.75
N LEU A 599 23.87 8.03 12.99
CA LEU A 599 24.82 9.04 13.47
C LEU A 599 26.13 9.07 12.65
N ALA A 600 26.59 7.92 12.15
CA ALA A 600 27.77 7.84 11.28
C ALA A 600 27.50 8.29 9.83
N GLY A 601 26.24 8.34 9.39
CA GLY A 601 25.85 8.68 8.02
C GLY A 601 25.36 10.10 7.83
N ILE A 602 25.06 10.86 8.90
CA ILE A 602 24.58 12.24 8.79
C ILE A 602 25.72 13.22 8.44
N PRO A 603 25.47 14.24 7.59
CA PRO A 603 26.43 15.31 7.34
C PRO A 603 26.76 16.12 8.62
N GLU A 604 28.04 16.48 8.85
CA GLU A 604 28.48 17.14 10.09
C GLU A 604 27.96 18.58 10.29
N GLU A 605 27.67 19.33 9.22
CA GLU A 605 27.39 20.79 9.30
C GLU A 605 26.11 21.24 8.57
N LYS A 606 25.24 20.33 8.16
CA LYS A 606 24.01 20.66 7.41
C LYS A 606 22.79 20.10 8.13
N GLY A 607 21.63 20.77 8.07
CA GLY A 607 20.38 20.27 8.65
C GLY A 607 19.48 21.36 9.22
N PHE A 608 18.42 20.97 9.94
CA PHE A 608 17.53 21.92 10.60
C PHE A 608 18.20 22.53 11.84
N GLU A 609 18.34 23.85 11.82
CA GLU A 609 18.75 24.69 12.95
C GLU A 609 17.54 25.38 13.57
N ARG A 610 17.58 25.61 14.89
CA ARG A 610 16.53 26.31 15.60
C ARG A 610 16.85 27.80 15.66
N ILE A 611 16.02 28.64 15.04
CA ILE A 611 16.29 30.09 14.94
C ILE A 611 15.59 30.89 16.04
N PHE A 612 14.59 30.31 16.70
CA PHE A 612 13.98 30.87 17.91
C PHE A 612 14.41 30.08 19.15
N ASN A 613 15.12 30.74 20.07
CA ASN A 613 15.77 30.07 21.20
C ASN A 613 14.84 29.79 22.41
N GLU A 614 13.54 30.09 22.32
CA GLU A 614 12.52 29.96 23.40
C GLU A 614 12.79 30.76 24.69
N LYS A 615 13.83 31.59 24.74
CA LYS A 615 14.27 32.29 25.95
C LYS A 615 14.16 33.80 25.82
N ASP A 616 14.57 34.35 24.70
CA ASP A 616 14.64 35.78 24.45
C ASP A 616 14.59 36.08 22.94
N LEU A 617 14.86 37.34 22.58
CA LEU A 617 14.84 37.83 21.19
C LEU A 617 16.23 37.80 20.54
N ASP A 618 17.21 37.07 21.09
CA ASP A 618 18.51 36.92 20.43
C ASP A 618 18.32 36.30 19.04
N GLY A 619 18.95 36.91 18.04
CA GLY A 619 18.76 36.55 16.62
C GLY A 619 17.63 37.31 15.91
N TRP A 620 16.88 38.16 16.63
CA TRP A 620 15.78 38.96 16.09
C TRP A 620 16.05 40.47 16.20
N GLN A 621 15.43 41.25 15.33
CA GLN A 621 15.51 42.72 15.29
C GLN A 621 14.21 43.31 14.72
N GLY A 622 13.97 44.61 14.94
CA GLY A 622 12.84 45.31 14.34
C GLY A 622 13.04 45.56 12.83
N LEU A 623 11.95 45.60 12.07
CA LEU A 623 12.04 45.88 10.63
C LEU A 623 12.41 47.35 10.35
N VAL A 624 13.46 47.58 9.56
CA VAL A 624 13.85 48.93 9.07
C VAL A 624 13.58 49.06 7.58
N GLY A 625 12.44 49.66 7.24
CA GLY A 625 12.03 49.88 5.85
C GLY A 625 11.92 48.57 5.03
N ASN A 626 11.68 48.70 3.73
CA ASN A 626 11.71 47.54 2.82
C ASN A 626 13.15 47.28 2.32
N PRO A 627 13.44 46.07 1.76
CA PRO A 627 14.79 45.72 1.29
C PRO A 627 15.43 46.73 0.32
N ILE A 628 14.65 47.37 -0.56
CA ILE A 628 15.15 48.36 -1.53
C ILE A 628 15.53 49.67 -0.83
N SER A 629 14.71 50.15 0.09
CA SER A 629 15.00 51.37 0.85
C SER A 629 16.15 51.16 1.84
N ARG A 630 16.18 50.01 2.53
CA ARG A 630 17.21 49.61 3.48
C ARG A 630 18.59 49.52 2.84
N SER A 631 18.70 48.92 1.65
CA SER A 631 19.97 48.79 0.93
C SER A 631 20.58 50.12 0.46
N LYS A 632 19.79 51.21 0.44
CA LYS A 632 20.26 52.55 0.07
C LYS A 632 20.72 53.38 1.28
N MET A 633 20.48 52.93 2.51
CA MET A 633 20.84 53.66 3.73
C MET A 633 22.35 53.58 3.99
N LYS A 634 22.92 54.66 4.53
CA LYS A 634 24.32 54.64 5.00
C LYS A 634 24.42 53.82 6.30
N PRO A 635 25.56 53.16 6.59
CA PRO A 635 25.69 52.31 7.78
C PRO A 635 25.32 53.00 9.11
N GLN A 636 25.68 54.27 9.29
CA GLN A 636 25.33 55.05 10.50
C GLN A 636 23.84 55.38 10.60
N GLU A 637 23.20 55.66 9.46
CA GLU A 637 21.77 55.94 9.39
C GLU A 637 20.96 54.67 9.68
N LEU A 638 21.35 53.56 9.04
CA LEU A 638 20.75 52.26 9.27
C LEU A 638 20.88 51.84 10.74
N ALA A 639 22.07 51.98 11.34
CA ALA A 639 22.28 51.65 12.75
C ALA A 639 21.41 52.51 13.69
N LYS A 640 21.14 53.78 13.34
CA LYS A 640 20.22 54.64 14.10
C LYS A 640 18.76 54.22 13.93
N ALA A 641 18.35 53.94 12.70
CA ALA A 641 16.99 53.49 12.40
C ALA A 641 16.70 52.12 13.04
N GLN A 642 17.67 51.21 13.05
CA GLN A 642 17.58 49.91 13.69
C GLN A 642 17.30 50.02 15.18
N LYS A 643 18.02 50.89 15.90
CA LYS A 643 17.76 51.11 17.34
C LYS A 643 16.34 51.59 17.63
N GLU A 644 15.75 52.40 16.76
CA GLU A 644 14.36 52.85 16.93
C GLU A 644 13.36 51.75 16.58
N ALA A 645 13.60 51.01 15.49
CA ALA A 645 12.78 49.86 15.11
C ALA A 645 12.78 48.77 16.20
N ASP A 646 13.96 48.43 16.75
CA ASP A 646 14.11 47.46 17.84
C ASP A 646 13.31 47.89 19.06
N LYS A 647 13.36 49.18 19.42
CA LYS A 647 12.59 49.70 20.57
C LYS A 647 11.08 49.54 20.36
N VAL A 648 10.58 49.77 19.15
CA VAL A 648 9.16 49.61 18.82
C VAL A 648 8.79 48.13 18.82
N ALA A 649 9.52 47.28 18.10
CA ALA A 649 9.24 45.86 17.99
C ALA A 649 9.34 45.16 19.36
N PHE A 650 10.43 45.34 20.11
CA PHE A 650 10.65 44.65 21.39
C PHE A 650 9.73 45.13 22.52
N SER A 651 8.98 46.20 22.30
CA SER A 651 7.91 46.59 23.23
C SER A 651 6.64 45.76 23.10
N GLN A 652 6.50 44.98 22.00
CA GLN A 652 5.28 44.26 21.64
C GLN A 652 5.53 42.82 21.17
N TRP A 653 6.77 42.46 20.88
CA TRP A 653 7.24 41.09 20.73
C TRP A 653 7.88 40.64 22.05
N VAL A 654 7.34 39.57 22.65
CA VAL A 654 7.78 39.04 23.94
C VAL A 654 7.92 37.53 23.88
N VAL A 655 8.73 36.97 24.79
CA VAL A 655 8.86 35.52 24.95
C VAL A 655 8.17 35.09 26.24
N GLU A 656 7.20 34.17 26.13
CA GLU A 656 6.42 33.65 27.27
C GLU A 656 6.20 32.15 27.07
N ASP A 657 6.52 31.33 28.08
CA ASP A 657 6.38 29.87 28.06
C ASP A 657 6.94 29.19 26.80
N GLY A 658 8.12 29.62 26.36
CA GLY A 658 8.76 29.10 25.15
C GLY A 658 8.02 29.45 23.85
N LYS A 659 7.19 30.48 23.84
CA LYS A 659 6.51 30.99 22.65
C LYS A 659 7.00 32.40 22.35
N LEU A 660 7.12 32.73 21.08
CA LEU A 660 7.33 34.09 20.61
C LEU A 660 5.97 34.73 20.35
N LEU A 661 5.59 35.72 21.16
CA LEU A 661 4.27 36.36 21.08
C LEU A 661 4.36 37.78 20.57
N PHE A 662 3.47 38.10 19.64
CA PHE A 662 3.12 39.46 19.28
C PHE A 662 1.87 39.89 20.04
N LEU A 663 1.89 41.06 20.71
CA LEU A 663 0.82 41.55 21.57
C LEU A 663 -0.24 42.42 20.86
N GLY A 664 -0.10 42.65 19.55
CA GLY A 664 -1.12 43.31 18.72
C GLY A 664 -0.85 44.77 18.34
N LYS A 665 0.25 45.39 18.80
CA LYS A 665 0.68 46.74 18.35
C LYS A 665 2.17 46.71 18.00
N GLY A 666 2.69 47.75 17.36
CA GLY A 666 4.11 47.81 17.00
C GLY A 666 4.36 47.44 15.55
N ASP A 667 5.57 46.98 15.26
CA ASP A 667 6.07 46.73 13.90
C ASP A 667 6.58 45.29 13.76
N ASN A 668 6.86 44.88 12.53
CA ASN A 668 7.32 43.53 12.19
C ASN A 668 8.64 43.18 12.89
N LEU A 669 8.80 41.90 13.20
CA LEU A 669 10.03 41.33 13.74
C LEU A 669 10.73 40.54 12.63
N CYS A 670 12.03 40.71 12.46
CA CYS A 670 12.79 39.98 11.44
C CYS A 670 14.08 39.39 11.98
N THR A 671 14.59 38.36 11.31
CA THR A 671 15.87 37.75 11.67
C THR A 671 17.02 38.74 11.46
N THR A 672 18.04 38.67 12.31
CA THR A 672 19.30 39.41 12.09
C THR A 672 20.14 38.80 10.97
N LYS A 673 20.04 37.48 10.78
CA LYS A 673 20.62 36.72 9.68
C LYS A 673 19.75 36.81 8.43
N ASP A 674 20.37 37.03 7.28
CA ASP A 674 19.74 36.88 5.98
C ASP A 674 19.82 35.41 5.53
N TYR A 675 18.74 34.91 4.94
CA TYR A 675 18.63 33.52 4.47
C TYR A 675 18.55 33.44 2.95
N GLY A 676 19.26 32.48 2.38
CA GLY A 676 19.23 32.12 0.97
C GLY A 676 18.07 31.17 0.66
N ASP A 677 18.35 30.06 -0.02
CA ASP A 677 17.39 28.97 -0.23
C ASP A 677 17.22 28.18 1.07
N PHE A 678 16.00 27.87 1.47
CA PHE A 678 15.74 27.21 2.75
C PHE A 678 14.47 26.38 2.77
N GLU A 679 14.43 25.47 3.72
CA GLU A 679 13.22 24.83 4.23
C GLU A 679 12.98 25.27 5.67
N MET A 680 11.73 25.45 6.06
CA MET A 680 11.34 25.99 7.35
C MET A 680 10.16 25.22 7.91
N TYR A 681 10.25 24.86 9.18
CA TYR A 681 9.09 24.50 9.99
C TYR A 681 8.75 25.64 10.95
N VAL A 682 7.46 25.90 11.14
CA VAL A 682 6.97 26.88 12.10
C VAL A 682 5.56 26.55 12.53
N ASP A 683 5.36 26.46 13.84
CA ASP A 683 4.03 26.40 14.44
C ASP A 683 3.58 27.82 14.77
N TRP A 684 2.31 28.12 14.48
CA TRP A 684 1.69 29.42 14.77
C TRP A 684 0.28 29.25 15.34
N LEU A 685 -0.16 30.22 16.13
CA LEU A 685 -1.49 30.27 16.73
C LEU A 685 -2.00 31.70 16.66
N LEU A 686 -3.17 31.87 16.02
CA LEU A 686 -3.93 33.12 16.05
C LEU A 686 -4.91 33.08 17.22
N TYR A 687 -4.80 34.09 18.07
CA TYR A 687 -5.71 34.29 19.19
C TYR A 687 -7.02 34.93 18.71
N PRO A 688 -8.18 34.55 19.27
CA PRO A 688 -9.46 35.17 18.93
C PRO A 688 -9.57 36.63 19.42
N GLU A 689 -8.70 37.06 20.35
CA GLU A 689 -8.66 38.43 20.83
C GLU A 689 -7.94 39.37 19.85
N GLY A 690 -8.66 40.37 19.34
CA GLY A 690 -8.10 41.41 18.48
C GLY A 690 -9.14 41.98 17.51
N PRO A 691 -8.86 43.14 16.88
CA PRO A 691 -9.74 43.71 15.87
C PRO A 691 -9.70 42.95 14.53
N GLU A 692 -8.56 42.34 14.18
CA GLU A 692 -8.33 41.72 12.86
C GLU A 692 -7.35 40.54 12.95
N ALA A 693 -7.84 39.30 13.08
CA ALA A 693 -6.99 38.11 13.14
C ALA A 693 -6.27 37.89 11.79
N ASP A 694 -5.05 38.43 11.70
CA ASP A 694 -4.21 38.53 10.50
C ASP A 694 -2.74 38.51 10.89
N ALA A 695 -1.93 37.79 10.12
CA ALA A 695 -0.48 37.78 10.19
C ALA A 695 0.11 37.20 8.90
N GLY A 696 1.42 37.03 8.89
CA GLY A 696 2.10 36.41 7.76
C GLY A 696 3.58 36.28 8.01
N ILE A 697 4.21 35.46 7.19
CA ILE A 697 5.65 35.24 7.20
C ILE A 697 6.21 35.70 5.87
N TYR A 698 6.99 36.78 5.90
CA TYR A 698 7.68 37.30 4.73
C TYR A 698 8.94 36.48 4.49
N LEU A 699 9.11 36.02 3.25
CA LEU A 699 10.27 35.24 2.84
C LEU A 699 11.27 36.19 2.16
N ARG A 700 12.46 36.34 2.74
CA ARG A 700 13.50 37.29 2.26
C ARG A 700 12.97 38.73 2.15
N GLY A 701 12.08 39.12 3.07
CA GLY A 701 11.43 40.42 3.10
C GLY A 701 10.50 40.73 1.92
N SER A 702 10.04 39.75 1.12
CA SER A 702 9.13 40.01 0.00
C SER A 702 8.41 38.75 -0.52
N PRO A 703 7.12 38.86 -0.90
CA PRO A 703 5.93 39.06 -0.06
C PRO A 703 5.77 37.99 1.03
N GLN A 704 4.52 37.70 1.46
CA GLN A 704 4.22 36.87 2.63
C GLN A 704 3.50 35.57 2.29
N VAL A 705 3.80 34.53 3.07
CA VAL A 705 2.90 33.40 3.30
C VAL A 705 1.83 33.85 4.30
N GLN A 706 0.58 33.91 3.87
CA GLN A 706 -0.53 34.51 4.62
C GLN A 706 -0.99 33.66 5.80
N ILE A 707 -1.37 34.32 6.90
CA ILE A 707 -2.04 33.73 8.06
C ILE A 707 -3.26 34.60 8.38
N TRP A 708 -4.47 34.03 8.48
CA TRP A 708 -5.67 34.82 8.83
C TRP A 708 -6.82 33.95 9.32
N ASP A 709 -7.81 34.59 9.95
CA ASP A 709 -9.10 33.97 10.23
C ASP A 709 -9.94 33.82 8.95
N THR A 710 -10.24 32.57 8.59
CA THR A 710 -11.03 32.23 7.39
C THR A 710 -12.47 32.76 7.43
N ALA A 711 -12.99 33.12 8.60
CA ALA A 711 -14.30 33.76 8.74
C ALA A 711 -14.32 35.22 8.21
N ARG A 712 -13.16 35.84 7.96
CA ARG A 712 -13.05 37.21 7.41
C ARG A 712 -13.30 37.26 5.91
N VAL A 713 -14.48 36.81 5.48
CA VAL A 713 -14.85 36.66 4.06
C VAL A 713 -14.83 37.97 3.25
N HIS A 714 -14.99 39.11 3.94
CA HIS A 714 -15.00 40.45 3.32
C HIS A 714 -13.62 40.88 2.79
N VAL A 715 -12.53 40.29 3.28
CA VAL A 715 -11.16 40.48 2.76
C VAL A 715 -10.67 39.30 1.94
N GLY A 716 -11.53 38.32 1.65
CA GLY A 716 -11.17 37.13 0.87
C GLY A 716 -10.56 35.98 1.68
N ALA A 717 -10.61 36.02 3.02
CA ALA A 717 -9.95 35.04 3.87
C ALA A 717 -10.54 33.62 3.81
N GLN A 718 -11.73 33.45 3.25
CA GLN A 718 -12.40 32.15 3.10
C GLN A 718 -11.61 31.14 2.25
N VAL A 719 -10.59 31.60 1.53
CA VAL A 719 -9.73 30.72 0.73
C VAL A 719 -8.73 29.92 1.59
N GLY A 720 -8.51 30.29 2.86
CA GLY A 720 -7.56 29.62 3.76
C GLY A 720 -6.21 30.31 3.86
N SER A 721 -5.41 29.93 4.86
CA SER A 721 -4.03 30.42 5.06
C SER A 721 -3.01 29.70 4.17
N GLY A 722 -1.76 30.18 4.16
CA GLY A 722 -0.64 29.56 3.46
C GLY A 722 -0.40 30.05 2.03
N GLY A 723 -1.34 30.80 1.46
CA GLY A 723 -1.20 31.41 0.13
C GLY A 723 -0.09 32.46 0.05
N LEU A 724 0.44 32.69 -1.15
CA LEU A 724 1.45 33.73 -1.45
C LEU A 724 0.76 35.07 -1.72
N TYR A 725 0.29 35.71 -0.64
CA TYR A 725 -0.45 36.96 -0.74
C TYR A 725 0.40 38.05 -1.38
N ASN A 726 -0.23 38.94 -2.14
CA ASN A 726 0.42 39.94 -3.01
C ASN A 726 1.13 39.44 -4.28
N ASN A 727 1.08 38.14 -4.62
CA ASN A 727 1.30 37.73 -6.01
C ASN A 727 0.19 38.29 -6.90
N ALA A 728 0.54 38.91 -8.03
CA ALA A 728 -0.40 39.57 -8.95
C ALA A 728 -0.53 38.85 -10.30
N LYS A 729 0.57 38.29 -10.79
CA LYS A 729 0.66 37.48 -12.02
C LYS A 729 0.61 35.99 -11.70
N ASN A 730 1.31 35.55 -10.66
CA ASN A 730 1.34 34.16 -10.23
C ASN A 730 0.19 33.86 -9.25
N PRO A 731 -0.18 32.59 -9.04
CA PRO A 731 -1.17 32.22 -8.04
C PRO A 731 -0.85 32.79 -6.65
N SER A 732 -1.87 33.34 -5.98
CA SER A 732 -1.78 33.91 -4.64
C SER A 732 -2.60 33.13 -3.60
N ALA A 733 -3.78 32.62 -3.98
CA ALA A 733 -4.62 31.81 -3.12
C ALA A 733 -4.03 30.39 -2.92
N PRO A 734 -4.23 29.77 -1.75
CA PRO A 734 -3.86 28.37 -1.52
C PRO A 734 -4.75 27.40 -2.32
N LEU A 735 -4.29 26.16 -2.45
CA LEU A 735 -4.99 25.08 -3.15
C LEU A 735 -6.22 24.55 -2.41
N LEU A 736 -6.20 24.60 -1.07
CA LEU A 736 -7.30 24.18 -0.20
C LEU A 736 -7.25 24.89 1.16
N VAL A 737 -8.38 24.89 1.87
CA VAL A 737 -8.48 25.37 3.26
C VAL A 737 -8.05 24.25 4.19
N ALA A 738 -6.94 24.43 4.91
CA ALA A 738 -6.39 23.44 5.84
C ALA A 738 -6.26 23.98 7.28
N ASP A 739 -6.79 25.17 7.55
CA ASP A 739 -6.69 25.89 8.81
C ASP A 739 -7.37 25.17 9.98
N ASN A 740 -6.73 25.22 11.15
CA ASN A 740 -7.40 25.03 12.43
C ASN A 740 -8.08 26.34 12.86
N ARG A 741 -9.14 26.22 13.67
CA ARG A 741 -9.89 27.37 14.20
C ARG A 741 -9.01 28.28 15.07
N LEU A 742 -9.46 29.52 15.29
CA LEU A 742 -8.80 30.45 16.22
C LEU A 742 -8.65 29.83 17.62
N GLY A 743 -7.51 30.13 18.25
CA GLY A 743 -7.11 29.53 19.53
C GLY A 743 -6.43 28.16 19.42
N GLU A 744 -6.35 27.56 18.23
CA GLU A 744 -5.64 26.30 18.00
C GLU A 744 -4.33 26.51 17.23
N TRP A 745 -3.37 25.62 17.46
CA TRP A 745 -2.12 25.63 16.72
C TRP A 745 -2.31 25.19 15.27
N ASN A 746 -1.52 25.80 14.39
CA ASN A 746 -1.32 25.42 13.00
C ASN A 746 0.18 25.22 12.77
N SER A 747 0.55 24.47 11.74
CA SER A 747 1.93 24.20 11.40
C SER A 747 2.18 24.40 9.92
N PHE A 748 3.20 25.20 9.60
CA PHE A 748 3.71 25.30 8.23
C PHE A 748 4.99 24.48 8.06
N PHE A 749 5.09 23.84 6.90
CA PHE A 749 6.38 23.59 6.26
C PHE A 749 6.47 24.48 5.02
N ILE A 750 7.52 25.30 4.93
CA ILE A 750 7.76 26.22 3.82
C ILE A 750 9.09 25.86 3.19
N ARG A 751 9.10 25.64 1.88
CA ARG A 751 10.33 25.49 1.09
C ARG A 751 10.44 26.64 0.11
N MET A 752 11.51 27.42 0.21
CA MET A 752 11.85 28.48 -0.73
C MET A 752 13.16 28.11 -1.45
N GLN A 753 13.07 27.83 -2.74
CA GLN A 753 14.22 27.50 -3.58
C GLN A 753 14.26 28.42 -4.81
N GLY A 754 15.32 29.22 -4.93
CA GLY A 754 15.37 30.32 -5.88
C GLY A 754 14.23 31.31 -5.64
N GLU A 755 13.30 31.40 -6.59
CA GLU A 755 12.08 32.22 -6.53
C GLU A 755 10.80 31.41 -6.27
N ARG A 756 10.91 30.09 -6.12
CA ARG A 756 9.74 29.20 -6.03
C ARG A 756 9.49 28.79 -4.59
N VAL A 757 8.22 28.78 -4.22
CA VAL A 757 7.75 28.46 -2.88
C VAL A 757 6.79 27.29 -2.93
N THR A 758 7.00 26.35 -2.01
CA THR A 758 6.07 25.28 -1.68
C THR A 758 5.69 25.44 -0.21
N VAL A 759 4.39 25.34 0.09
CA VAL A 759 3.86 25.45 1.46
C VAL A 759 2.95 24.26 1.74
N TYR A 760 3.19 23.61 2.87
CA TYR A 760 2.26 22.68 3.47
C TYR A 760 1.69 23.31 4.74
N LEU A 761 0.37 23.31 4.90
CA LEU A 761 -0.34 23.74 6.10
C LEU A 761 -0.96 22.52 6.76
N ASN A 762 -0.57 22.25 8.01
CA ASN A 762 -1.02 21.10 8.78
C ASN A 762 -0.76 19.74 8.09
N GLY A 763 0.21 19.71 7.17
CA GLY A 763 0.59 18.52 6.40
C GLY A 763 -0.11 18.41 5.04
N GLU A 764 -1.05 19.30 4.72
CA GLU A 764 -1.70 19.39 3.42
C GLU A 764 -0.96 20.37 2.51
N LEU A 765 -0.78 20.02 1.24
CA LEU A 765 -0.10 20.87 0.25
C LEU A 765 -1.03 22.03 -0.15
N VAL A 766 -0.67 23.26 0.24
CA VAL A 766 -1.47 24.47 -0.03
C VAL A 766 -0.85 25.39 -1.07
N VAL A 767 0.47 25.31 -1.30
CA VAL A 767 1.15 26.01 -2.42
C VAL A 767 2.16 25.04 -3.01
N ASP A 768 2.13 24.82 -4.32
CA ASP A 768 3.03 23.89 -5.00
C ASP A 768 3.93 24.62 -6.01
N ASN A 769 5.19 24.82 -5.62
CA ASN A 769 6.27 25.28 -6.50
C ASN A 769 5.94 26.57 -7.29
N VAL A 770 5.27 27.52 -6.62
CA VAL A 770 4.78 28.76 -7.22
C VAL A 770 5.87 29.83 -7.18
N VAL A 771 6.03 30.57 -8.28
CA VAL A 771 6.95 31.72 -8.33
C VAL A 771 6.43 32.84 -7.42
N MET A 772 7.26 33.24 -6.48
CA MET A 772 7.03 34.34 -5.56
C MET A 772 7.55 35.65 -6.17
N GLU A 773 6.65 36.61 -6.37
CA GLU A 773 6.99 37.87 -7.03
C GLU A 773 7.75 38.81 -6.11
N ASN A 774 8.66 39.64 -6.63
CA ASN A 774 9.21 40.73 -5.84
C ASN A 774 8.15 41.83 -5.65
N TYR A 775 7.54 41.89 -4.46
CA TYR A 775 6.49 42.84 -4.15
C TYR A 775 6.93 44.30 -4.29
N TRP A 776 8.21 44.58 -3.98
CA TRP A 776 8.75 45.93 -3.93
C TRP A 776 9.20 46.43 -5.31
N ASP A 777 9.62 45.52 -6.19
CA ASP A 777 9.91 45.80 -7.60
C ASP A 777 9.60 44.59 -8.47
N ARG A 778 8.37 44.52 -8.98
CA ARG A 778 7.87 43.41 -9.82
C ARG A 778 8.56 43.29 -11.19
N SER A 779 9.46 44.22 -11.54
CA SER A 779 10.29 44.10 -12.73
C SER A 779 11.51 43.19 -12.52
N GLN A 780 11.82 42.87 -11.27
CA GLN A 780 12.97 42.04 -10.87
C GLN A 780 12.53 40.74 -10.20
N PRO A 781 13.36 39.69 -10.22
CA PRO A 781 13.17 38.51 -9.36
C PRO A 781 13.19 38.88 -7.88
N ILE A 782 12.71 37.95 -7.04
CA ILE A 782 12.83 38.06 -5.59
C ILE A 782 14.30 38.13 -5.16
N PHE A 783 14.57 38.76 -4.01
CA PHE A 783 15.94 38.87 -3.51
C PHE A 783 16.59 37.50 -3.30
N PRO A 784 17.89 37.35 -3.62
CA PRO A 784 18.59 36.09 -3.44
C PRO A 784 18.75 35.73 -1.96
N TYR A 785 18.93 36.74 -1.12
CA TYR A 785 19.05 36.64 0.32
C TYR A 785 18.18 37.71 0.98
N GLY A 786 17.68 37.42 2.17
CA GLY A 786 17.02 38.40 3.02
C GLY A 786 16.51 37.78 4.31
N ALA A 787 16.11 38.63 5.26
CA ALA A 787 15.53 38.20 6.52
C ALA A 787 14.22 37.43 6.34
N ILE A 788 13.94 36.52 7.27
CA ILE A 788 12.59 36.00 7.50
C ILE A 788 11.91 37.00 8.42
N GLU A 789 10.71 37.46 8.06
CA GLU A 789 9.99 38.51 8.80
C GLU A 789 8.62 38.01 9.25
N LEU A 790 8.29 38.20 10.52
CA LEU A 790 6.99 37.91 11.12
C LEU A 790 6.17 39.19 11.16
N GLN A 791 4.99 39.14 10.55
CA GLN A 791 4.13 40.31 10.40
C GLN A 791 3.45 40.70 11.72
N ALA A 792 3.43 41.99 12.01
CA ALA A 792 2.67 42.64 13.06
C ALA A 792 1.39 43.26 12.47
N HIS A 793 0.25 42.57 12.55
CA HIS A 793 -1.02 43.04 11.95
C HIS A 793 -2.20 43.03 12.94
N GLY A 794 -2.07 43.80 14.02
CA GLY A 794 -3.19 44.17 14.90
C GLY A 794 -3.71 43.10 15.87
N SER A 795 -3.45 41.82 15.63
CA SER A 795 -3.92 40.72 16.49
C SER A 795 -2.80 40.03 17.24
N LYS A 796 -3.17 39.41 18.37
CA LYS A 796 -2.22 38.61 19.15
C LYS A 796 -1.91 37.32 18.40
N VAL A 797 -0.63 37.02 18.24
CA VAL A 797 -0.14 35.82 17.53
C VAL A 797 0.98 35.19 18.34
N ALA A 798 0.98 33.87 18.45
CA ALA A 798 2.10 33.12 18.99
C ALA A 798 2.77 32.27 17.92
N TYR A 799 4.10 32.16 18.00
CA TYR A 799 4.91 31.26 17.20
C TYR A 799 5.73 30.35 18.12
N ARG A 800 5.94 29.10 17.70
CA ARG A 800 6.89 28.17 18.33
C ARG A 800 7.55 27.30 17.26
N ASP A 801 8.55 26.51 17.66
CA ASP A 801 9.18 25.51 16.79
C ASP A 801 9.65 26.08 15.45
N ILE A 802 10.39 27.20 15.50
CA ILE A 802 10.89 27.86 14.30
C ILE A 802 12.24 27.25 13.93
N TYR A 803 12.23 26.36 12.94
CA TYR A 803 13.39 25.64 12.45
C TYR A 803 13.66 25.95 10.99
N VAL A 804 14.92 26.13 10.62
CA VAL A 804 15.34 26.41 9.24
C VAL A 804 16.45 25.46 8.82
N ARG A 805 16.39 24.94 7.60
CA ARG A 805 17.48 24.20 6.94
C ARG A 805 17.85 24.96 5.68
N GLU A 806 19.03 25.59 5.68
CA GLU A 806 19.54 26.22 4.47
C GLU A 806 19.86 25.15 3.42
N LEU A 807 19.32 25.36 2.22
CA LEU A 807 19.60 24.55 1.07
C LEU A 807 20.82 25.11 0.36
N GLN A 808 21.59 24.24 -0.28
CA GLN A 808 22.72 24.68 -1.08
C GLN A 808 22.19 25.50 -2.27
N ARG A 809 22.47 26.80 -2.25
CA ARG A 809 22.20 27.68 -3.38
C ARG A 809 23.34 27.57 -4.40
N PRO A 810 23.06 27.37 -5.69
CA PRO A 810 24.05 27.49 -6.74
C PRO A 810 24.59 28.93 -6.78
N GLU A 811 25.92 29.08 -6.81
CA GLU A 811 26.53 30.38 -7.08
C GLU A 811 26.19 30.84 -8.50
N PRO A 812 25.73 32.09 -8.69
CA PRO A 812 25.47 32.62 -10.02
C PRO A 812 26.73 32.53 -10.90
N TYR A 813 26.59 31.93 -12.08
CA TYR A 813 27.67 31.92 -13.05
C TYR A 813 28.04 33.34 -13.45
N LYS A 814 29.32 33.66 -13.32
CA LYS A 814 29.93 34.92 -13.76
C LYS A 814 30.83 34.63 -14.95
N LEU A 815 30.78 35.51 -15.93
CA LEU A 815 31.67 35.45 -17.08
C LEU A 815 33.13 35.58 -16.61
N SER A 816 34.04 34.91 -17.30
CA SER A 816 35.45 35.22 -17.14
C SER A 816 35.75 36.64 -17.67
N PRO A 817 36.84 37.30 -17.23
CA PRO A 817 37.23 38.59 -17.79
C PRO A 817 37.42 38.57 -19.31
N GLU A 818 37.81 37.42 -19.87
CA GLU A 818 37.97 37.20 -21.31
C GLU A 818 36.61 37.12 -22.01
N GLU A 819 35.64 36.41 -21.43
CA GLU A 819 34.28 36.32 -21.97
C GLU A 819 33.54 37.66 -21.90
N GLU A 820 33.76 38.44 -20.84
CA GLU A 820 33.28 39.83 -20.75
C GLU A 820 33.91 40.70 -21.85
N ALA A 821 35.23 40.59 -22.07
CA ALA A 821 35.93 41.32 -23.12
C ALA A 821 35.47 40.91 -24.54
N ASP A 822 35.12 39.64 -24.74
CA ASP A 822 34.54 39.10 -25.97
C ASP A 822 33.06 39.48 -26.17
N GLY A 823 32.44 40.17 -25.20
CA GLY A 823 31.08 40.67 -25.30
C GLY A 823 29.99 39.62 -25.03
N PHE A 824 30.30 38.51 -24.36
CA PHE A 824 29.29 37.54 -23.94
C PHE A 824 28.34 38.15 -22.90
N THR A 825 27.12 37.63 -22.86
CA THR A 825 26.14 37.94 -21.82
C THR A 825 25.57 36.64 -21.27
N VAL A 826 25.38 36.57 -19.95
CA VAL A 826 24.80 35.40 -19.30
C VAL A 826 23.30 35.36 -19.57
N LEU A 827 22.82 34.29 -20.20
CA LEU A 827 21.38 34.03 -20.39
C LEU A 827 20.79 33.21 -19.24
N PHE A 828 21.57 32.35 -18.60
CA PHE A 828 21.16 31.59 -17.43
C PHE A 828 22.36 31.46 -16.49
N ASP A 829 22.24 32.04 -15.31
CA ASP A 829 23.30 32.07 -14.30
C ASP A 829 23.25 30.88 -13.34
N GLY A 830 22.35 29.92 -13.56
CA GLY A 830 22.11 28.81 -12.64
C GLY A 830 21.09 29.11 -11.54
N THR A 831 20.55 30.33 -11.45
CA THR A 831 19.71 30.74 -10.31
C THR A 831 18.27 31.10 -10.69
N THR A 832 18.02 31.76 -11.82
CA THR A 832 16.67 32.25 -12.17
C THR A 832 16.39 32.24 -13.69
N LEU A 833 15.10 32.25 -14.07
CA LEU A 833 14.66 32.31 -15.48
C LEU A 833 14.32 33.74 -15.94
N HIS A 834 14.96 34.76 -15.36
CA HIS A 834 14.58 36.17 -15.60
C HIS A 834 14.90 36.66 -17.03
N GLN A 835 15.96 36.16 -17.66
CA GLN A 835 16.29 36.42 -19.07
C GLN A 835 15.47 35.58 -20.06
N TRP A 836 14.53 34.77 -19.55
CA TRP A 836 13.70 33.88 -20.35
C TRP A 836 12.23 34.29 -20.31
N THR A 837 11.44 33.87 -21.29
CA THR A 837 9.98 34.02 -21.42
C THR A 837 9.41 32.76 -22.09
N GLY A 838 8.08 32.64 -22.23
CA GLY A 838 7.44 31.41 -22.73
C GLY A 838 7.10 30.42 -21.63
N ASN A 839 7.41 29.14 -21.81
CA ASN A 839 7.01 28.07 -20.89
C ASN A 839 7.85 28.04 -19.58
N LYS A 840 7.56 28.95 -18.64
CA LYS A 840 8.16 28.95 -17.29
C LYS A 840 7.47 28.00 -16.29
N THR A 841 6.43 27.31 -16.73
CA THR A 841 5.69 26.35 -15.91
C THR A 841 6.45 25.04 -15.84
N ASP A 842 6.79 24.45 -16.98
CA ASP A 842 7.51 23.18 -17.02
C ASP A 842 9.03 23.36 -16.93
N TYR A 843 9.56 24.50 -17.40
CA TYR A 843 10.97 24.82 -17.22
C TYR A 843 11.20 25.43 -15.83
N LEU A 844 12.11 24.83 -15.08
CA LEU A 844 12.40 25.18 -13.70
C LEU A 844 13.92 25.15 -13.45
N THR A 845 14.37 25.99 -12.53
CA THR A 845 15.75 26.00 -12.06
C THR A 845 15.89 25.04 -10.89
N ARG A 846 16.80 24.08 -10.99
CA ARG A 846 17.11 23.13 -9.92
C ARG A 846 18.61 22.83 -9.89
N ASP A 847 19.22 22.97 -8.72
CA ASP A 847 20.62 22.61 -8.47
C ASP A 847 21.61 23.23 -9.49
N GLY A 848 21.35 24.45 -9.93
CA GLY A 848 22.20 25.18 -10.88
C GLY A 848 21.87 24.92 -12.36
N VAL A 849 20.86 24.09 -12.62
CA VAL A 849 20.50 23.62 -13.97
C VAL A 849 19.09 24.07 -14.35
N LEU A 850 18.91 24.40 -15.63
CA LEU A 850 17.62 24.64 -16.25
C LEU A 850 17.05 23.28 -16.69
N GLU A 851 16.08 22.75 -15.95
CA GLU A 851 15.43 21.46 -16.17
C GLU A 851 14.02 21.67 -16.74
N VAL A 852 13.57 20.80 -17.64
CA VAL A 852 12.16 20.74 -18.08
C VAL A 852 11.47 19.51 -17.50
N ARG A 853 10.32 19.71 -16.87
CA ARG A 853 9.43 18.64 -16.39
C ARG A 853 8.04 18.83 -16.98
N PRO A 854 7.72 18.13 -18.09
CA PRO A 854 6.41 18.29 -18.72
C PRO A 854 5.32 17.76 -17.79
N THR A 855 4.44 18.64 -17.33
CA THR A 855 3.37 18.30 -16.35
C THR A 855 2.05 17.87 -17.01
N GLY A 856 2.04 17.57 -18.31
CA GLY A 856 0.83 17.24 -19.06
C GLY A 856 -0.10 18.43 -19.32
N GLN A 857 0.05 19.54 -18.57
CA GLN A 857 -0.66 20.80 -18.78
C GLN A 857 0.17 21.85 -19.55
N GLY A 858 1.49 21.72 -19.56
CA GLY A 858 2.38 22.61 -20.32
C GLY A 858 2.97 21.92 -21.55
N PHE A 859 2.85 22.60 -22.69
CA PHE A 859 3.52 22.27 -23.95
C PHE A 859 3.97 23.61 -24.54
N GLY A 860 5.25 23.74 -24.91
CA GLY A 860 5.80 24.98 -25.49
C GLY A 860 7.26 25.23 -25.12
N ASP A 861 7.89 26.17 -25.82
CA ASP A 861 9.31 26.47 -25.70
C ASP A 861 9.59 27.59 -24.68
N LEU A 862 10.85 27.65 -24.25
CA LEU A 862 11.41 28.76 -23.49
C LEU A 862 12.20 29.67 -24.44
N TYR A 863 11.91 30.97 -24.45
CA TYR A 863 12.51 31.98 -25.33
C TYR A 863 13.38 32.95 -24.54
N THR A 864 14.41 33.54 -25.15
CA THR A 864 15.13 34.67 -24.54
C THR A 864 14.24 35.92 -24.54
N VAL A 865 14.36 36.77 -23.51
CA VAL A 865 13.64 38.05 -23.45
C VAL A 865 14.17 39.02 -24.52
N LYS A 866 15.49 39.04 -24.74
CA LYS A 866 16.13 39.84 -25.78
C LYS A 866 16.15 39.05 -27.10
N GLU A 867 15.94 39.77 -28.19
CA GLU A 867 16.13 39.27 -29.57
C GLU A 867 17.60 39.48 -30.00
N TYR A 868 18.15 38.48 -30.70
CA TYR A 868 19.54 38.46 -31.15
C TYR A 868 19.62 38.18 -32.66
N SER A 869 20.48 38.90 -33.38
CA SER A 869 20.69 38.72 -34.82
C SER A 869 21.77 37.66 -35.12
N ASP A 870 23.01 38.07 -35.32
CA ASP A 870 24.18 37.20 -35.48
C ASP A 870 24.85 37.08 -34.11
N PHE A 871 25.06 35.84 -33.64
CA PHE A 871 25.54 35.59 -32.29
C PHE A 871 26.38 34.32 -32.18
N ILE A 872 27.16 34.23 -31.10
CA ILE A 872 27.78 32.99 -30.63
C ILE A 872 26.98 32.54 -29.40
N PHE A 873 26.39 31.34 -29.46
CA PHE A 873 25.64 30.75 -28.34
C PHE A 873 26.41 29.54 -27.79
N ARG A 874 26.67 29.56 -26.48
CA ARG A 874 27.36 28.49 -25.75
C ARG A 874 26.45 27.99 -24.63
N PHE A 875 26.26 26.69 -24.57
CA PHE A 875 25.53 26.03 -23.49
C PHE A 875 25.93 24.56 -23.42
N GLU A 876 25.73 23.96 -22.26
CA GLU A 876 25.80 22.51 -22.05
C GLU A 876 24.39 21.97 -21.88
N PHE A 877 24.15 20.73 -22.31
CA PHE A 877 22.86 20.08 -22.15
C PHE A 877 23.01 18.64 -21.71
N LYS A 878 21.98 18.14 -21.04
CA LYS A 878 21.86 16.77 -20.57
C LYS A 878 20.45 16.28 -20.84
N LEU A 879 20.31 15.07 -21.38
CA LEU A 879 19.02 14.45 -21.69
C LEU A 879 18.86 13.14 -20.92
N THR A 880 17.62 12.82 -20.54
CA THR A 880 17.27 11.49 -20.07
C THR A 880 17.15 10.52 -21.26
N PRO A 881 17.31 9.20 -21.07
CA PRO A 881 17.23 8.23 -22.16
C PRO A 881 15.89 8.32 -22.91
N GLY A 882 15.95 8.51 -24.24
CA GLY A 882 14.77 8.63 -25.09
C GLY A 882 14.13 10.03 -25.14
N ALA A 883 14.66 11.01 -24.39
CA ALA A 883 14.17 12.37 -24.46
C ALA A 883 14.55 13.06 -25.78
N ASN A 884 13.65 13.89 -26.27
CA ASN A 884 13.87 14.78 -27.41
C ASN A 884 13.59 16.22 -26.97
N ASN A 885 14.58 17.09 -27.07
CA ASN A 885 14.46 18.54 -26.88
C ASN A 885 15.45 19.23 -27.83
N GLY A 886 15.19 20.47 -28.22
CA GLY A 886 15.97 21.18 -29.22
C GLY A 886 16.12 22.66 -28.93
N VAL A 887 17.07 23.30 -29.61
CA VAL A 887 17.25 24.76 -29.57
C VAL A 887 16.72 25.35 -30.87
N GLY A 888 15.68 26.17 -30.78
CA GLY A 888 15.21 26.98 -31.91
C GLY A 888 16.04 28.24 -32.08
N ILE A 889 16.47 28.54 -33.30
CA ILE A 889 17.19 29.78 -33.65
C ILE A 889 16.22 30.69 -34.42
N ARG A 890 16.11 31.96 -34.01
CA ARG A 890 15.18 32.96 -34.59
C ARG A 890 13.70 32.51 -34.53
N THR A 891 13.32 31.96 -33.38
CA THR A 891 11.95 31.52 -33.05
C THR A 891 11.22 32.59 -32.22
N PRO A 892 9.89 32.78 -32.33
CA PRO A 892 8.90 32.05 -33.14
C PRO A 892 8.76 32.54 -34.60
N GLY A 893 9.74 33.26 -35.14
CA GLY A 893 9.75 33.74 -36.53
C GLY A 893 9.18 35.15 -36.74
N THR A 894 8.94 35.89 -35.65
CA THR A 894 8.49 37.31 -35.67
C THR A 894 9.55 38.29 -35.18
N GLY A 895 10.72 37.80 -34.75
CA GLY A 895 11.83 38.59 -34.19
C GLY A 895 13.01 38.76 -35.13
#